data_AF-A0A836H6P9-F1
#
_entry.id   AF-A0A836H6P9-F1
#
_cell.length_a   1.000
_cell.length_b   1.000
_cell.length_c   1.000
_cell.angle_alpha   90.00
_cell.angle_beta   90.00
_cell.angle_gamma   90.00
#
_symmetry.space_group_name_H-M   'P 1'
#
loop_
_entity.id
_entity.type
_entity.pdbx_description
1 polymer ?
#
loop_
_entity_poly.entity_id
_entity_poly.type
_entity_poly.pdbx_seq_one_letter_code
_entity_poly.pdbx_strand_id
1 'polypeptide(L)'
;MSEGSPRRGVVSTSPALVSQPHGAADASRRRRQRPISFQRMAMIQEEIAIIDKRLEALEASESKAVGSDSTEQHNLSTEDVVDPVVLHMLTVELCQLAASGDAAGARILLTGGADPSSRDYDGRTLLHIACMNGRLSVVMLLLEFGADASLVDREGNTPLDVAEENGFGDVAQALSGYFSSEANTVPDPFTGHPSSFESSPVSIHQPDFSAVPQPMLGSLIVIMVGLPGRGKTYVAEQIRRYFQWNGLTSKIFSHHVCRRRVERAMAERAVSDTDTEVSSPTGVAELEFRIALELANDLTAYIWKTSGVAILNGTQTTHARRQLLLRAIRDTRRINMTRVVFVEVVNNNDETIHRNILRSKEMFPNAPEDFVDRYYELMRQHEAVYKTLSPLIDCDMSYIRIEDTQTYSLNMISGWMPSRLAFMLHNLSQTPMNLYLTRAGEYVDLLNDRIGGNSRLTKRGRAYSRALFDYFQNEIPSTMALTVMTSCAKRCTQTVHYFAEESIKRRPTPPTASGPAEGNPPPRCRVLYFPTLDDINHGDCEGQLLSDVLRTMPNTLQSMKADPYYTAWPNGECIHQVFNSRLEPHIHDIQASTTPVLVTSHLHLLQGLYSYFVTDGDNVVAPQNAFKIDIPFEHVIKIRMVGVNRVAEYICLSDAVDAILQSETELST
;
A
#
# COMPACT_ATOMS: atom_id res chain seq x y z
N MET A 1 16.72 -37.59 -61.82
CA MET A 1 16.64 -38.20 -63.16
C MET A 1 15.85 -37.23 -64.01
N SER A 2 16.31 -36.57 -65.07
CA SER A 2 17.47 -36.69 -65.96
C SER A 2 17.89 -35.25 -66.36
N GLU A 3 19.20 -34.94 -66.32
CA GLU A 3 20.06 -34.64 -67.50
C GLU A 3 19.88 -33.21 -68.08
N GLY A 4 20.92 -32.44 -68.40
CA GLY A 4 22.34 -32.75 -68.50
C GLY A 4 23.19 -31.49 -68.70
N SER A 5 24.45 -31.61 -68.29
CA SER A 5 25.58 -30.78 -68.71
C SER A 5 25.87 -31.00 -70.22
N PRO A 6 26.72 -30.20 -70.92
CA PRO A 6 28.17 -30.33 -70.71
C PRO A 6 29.08 -29.14 -71.11
N ARG A 7 30.38 -29.30 -70.75
CA ARG A 7 31.63 -28.85 -71.42
C ARG A 7 32.27 -27.50 -71.09
N ARG A 8 33.31 -27.60 -70.24
CA ARG A 8 34.73 -27.18 -70.41
C ARG A 8 35.05 -26.22 -71.59
N GLY A 9 35.64 -25.06 -71.27
CA GLY A 9 37.10 -24.97 -71.19
C GLY A 9 37.86 -23.94 -72.05
N VAL A 10 38.62 -23.11 -71.33
CA VAL A 10 40.05 -22.75 -71.53
C VAL A 10 40.42 -21.49 -72.36
N VAL A 11 41.34 -20.70 -71.75
CA VAL A 11 42.48 -19.91 -72.30
C VAL A 11 42.39 -18.37 -72.34
N SER A 12 43.05 -17.75 -71.33
CA SER A 12 44.00 -16.60 -71.40
C SER A 12 43.48 -15.19 -71.77
N THR A 13 44.05 -14.07 -71.36
CA THR A 13 45.42 -13.74 -70.93
C THR A 13 45.36 -12.51 -70.00
N SER A 14 46.18 -12.54 -68.93
CA SER A 14 46.60 -11.34 -68.19
C SER A 14 47.61 -10.52 -69.02
N PRO A 15 48.00 -9.32 -68.55
CA PRO A 15 49.35 -9.25 -67.98
C PRO A 15 49.40 -8.56 -66.62
N ALA A 16 50.35 -9.08 -65.84
CA ALA A 16 50.72 -8.68 -64.49
C ALA A 16 51.84 -7.63 -64.49
N LEU A 17 52.01 -6.96 -63.34
CA LEU A 17 53.26 -6.46 -62.75
C LEU A 17 52.91 -6.02 -61.31
N VAL A 18 52.91 -6.93 -60.32
CA VAL A 18 54.03 -7.31 -59.43
C VAL A 18 54.67 -6.13 -58.68
N SER A 19 54.39 -6.04 -57.37
CA SER A 19 55.41 -6.00 -56.30
C SER A 19 54.76 -6.23 -54.92
N GLN A 20 55.27 -7.21 -54.18
CA GLN A 20 55.08 -7.47 -52.74
C GLN A 20 56.31 -6.91 -51.97
N PRO A 21 56.45 -7.03 -50.62
CA PRO A 21 55.52 -7.06 -49.48
C PRO A 21 55.95 -6.10 -48.32
N HIS A 22 55.23 -6.19 -47.19
CA HIS A 22 55.54 -5.76 -45.81
C HIS A 22 54.99 -4.44 -45.27
N GLY A 23 54.39 -4.53 -44.08
CA GLY A 23 54.23 -3.41 -43.13
C GLY A 23 52.91 -3.42 -42.36
N ALA A 24 52.91 -4.00 -41.15
CA ALA A 24 51.86 -3.80 -40.17
C ALA A 24 51.85 -2.35 -39.66
N ALA A 25 50.69 -1.69 -39.66
CA ALA A 25 50.31 -0.62 -38.71
C ALA A 25 48.90 -0.08 -39.05
N ASP A 26 47.96 -0.39 -38.16
CA ASP A 26 47.02 0.55 -37.54
C ASP A 26 46.47 1.75 -38.35
N ALA A 27 45.18 1.70 -38.72
CA ALA A 27 44.31 2.88 -38.86
C ALA A 27 42.83 2.46 -39.00
N SER A 28 42.17 2.37 -37.85
CA SER A 28 40.72 2.14 -37.70
C SER A 28 39.89 3.32 -38.24
N ARG A 29 39.46 3.27 -39.51
CA ARG A 29 38.31 4.06 -39.99
C ARG A 29 37.00 3.39 -39.58
N ARG A 30 36.57 3.62 -38.33
CA ARG A 30 35.22 3.30 -37.85
C ARG A 30 34.17 4.03 -38.72
N ARG A 31 33.43 3.28 -39.54
CA ARG A 31 32.12 3.72 -40.05
C ARG A 31 31.19 3.87 -38.85
N ARG A 32 31.02 5.10 -38.35
CA ARG A 32 29.94 5.44 -37.41
C ARG A 32 28.61 5.19 -38.12
N GLN A 33 27.93 4.10 -37.76
CA GLN A 33 26.51 3.92 -38.09
C GLN A 33 25.75 5.12 -37.51
N ARG A 34 24.84 5.70 -38.31
CA ARG A 34 23.97 6.78 -37.84
C ARG A 34 23.01 6.17 -36.79
N PRO A 35 22.89 6.78 -35.60
CA PRO A 35 21.98 6.28 -34.58
C PRO A 35 20.53 6.33 -35.08
N ILE A 36 19.80 5.26 -34.79
CA ILE A 36 18.37 5.10 -35.09
C ILE A 36 17.59 6.16 -34.29
N SER A 37 16.44 6.61 -34.81
CA SER A 37 15.62 7.71 -34.25
C SER A 37 15.39 7.62 -32.73
N PHE A 38 15.28 6.42 -32.19
CA PHE A 38 15.10 6.17 -30.75
C PHE A 38 16.38 6.39 -29.93
N GLN A 39 17.57 6.03 -30.46
CA GLN A 39 18.85 6.34 -29.81
C GLN A 39 19.12 7.84 -29.75
N ARG A 40 18.69 8.59 -30.79
CA ARG A 40 18.75 10.05 -30.75
C ARG A 40 17.78 10.62 -29.72
N MET A 41 16.58 10.08 -29.61
CA MET A 41 15.60 10.53 -28.63
C MET A 41 16.07 10.23 -27.19
N ALA A 42 16.64 9.05 -26.95
CA ALA A 42 17.21 8.68 -25.65
C ALA A 42 18.39 9.59 -25.28
N MET A 43 19.31 9.88 -26.21
CA MET A 43 20.40 10.84 -25.96
C MET A 43 19.88 12.25 -25.72
N ILE A 44 18.83 12.69 -26.42
CA ILE A 44 18.21 14.00 -26.23
C ILE A 44 17.49 14.06 -24.87
N GLN A 45 16.80 13.01 -24.44
CA GLN A 45 16.16 12.96 -23.13
C GLN A 45 17.17 12.87 -21.99
N GLU A 46 18.28 12.17 -22.19
CA GLU A 46 19.40 12.13 -21.24
C GLU A 46 20.09 13.50 -21.14
N GLU A 47 20.27 14.21 -22.26
CA GLU A 47 20.76 15.60 -22.25
C GLU A 47 19.76 16.57 -21.62
N ILE A 48 18.45 16.43 -21.87
CA ILE A 48 17.41 17.24 -21.21
C ILE A 48 17.44 17.01 -19.70
N ALA A 49 17.52 15.76 -19.23
CA ALA A 49 17.62 15.46 -17.81
C ALA A 49 18.91 16.01 -17.18
N ILE A 50 20.03 16.04 -17.92
CA ILE A 50 21.28 16.68 -17.47
C ILE A 50 21.12 18.21 -17.43
N ILE A 51 20.43 18.81 -18.40
CA ILE A 51 20.17 20.25 -18.47
C ILE A 51 19.23 20.67 -17.33
N ASP A 52 18.16 19.92 -17.07
CA ASP A 52 17.21 20.20 -15.98
C ASP A 52 17.90 20.10 -14.62
N LYS A 53 18.72 19.07 -14.40
CA LYS A 53 19.52 18.94 -13.18
C LYS A 53 20.53 20.09 -13.02
N ARG A 54 20.99 20.68 -14.13
CA ARG A 54 21.91 21.83 -14.14
C ARG A 54 21.16 23.14 -13.93
N LEU A 55 19.94 23.26 -14.43
CA LEU A 55 19.00 24.36 -14.17
C LEU A 55 18.59 24.40 -12.71
N GLU A 56 18.20 23.26 -12.11
CA GLU A 56 17.92 23.17 -10.68
C GLU A 56 19.14 23.54 -9.82
N ALA A 57 20.34 23.13 -10.24
CA ALA A 57 21.57 23.53 -9.55
C ALA A 57 21.89 25.03 -9.70
N LEU A 58 21.52 25.64 -10.84
CA LEU A 58 21.67 27.08 -11.08
C LEU A 58 20.61 27.89 -10.32
N GLU A 59 19.36 27.46 -10.28
CA GLU A 59 18.28 28.06 -9.48
C GLU A 59 18.56 27.95 -7.97
N ALA A 60 19.15 26.83 -7.51
CA ALA A 60 19.66 26.69 -6.15
C ALA A 60 20.88 27.60 -5.85
N SER A 61 21.58 28.06 -6.90
CA SER A 61 22.68 29.02 -6.79
C SER A 61 22.21 30.47 -6.89
N GLU A 62 21.16 30.74 -7.67
CA GLU A 62 20.51 32.06 -7.79
C GLU A 62 19.66 32.39 -6.56
N SER A 63 18.96 31.41 -5.98
CA SER A 63 18.28 31.56 -4.68
C SER A 63 19.25 31.80 -3.50
N LYS A 64 20.54 31.51 -3.68
CA LYS A 64 21.62 31.91 -2.77
C LYS A 64 22.27 33.26 -3.12
N ALA A 65 22.04 33.78 -4.33
CA ALA A 65 22.58 35.04 -4.81
C ALA A 65 21.59 36.23 -4.71
N VAL A 66 20.29 35.97 -4.64
CA VAL A 66 19.26 37.01 -4.40
C VAL A 66 19.00 37.16 -2.91
N GLY A 67 20.03 37.64 -2.21
CA GLY A 67 19.99 38.05 -0.82
C GLY A 67 20.54 39.46 -0.68
N SER A 68 19.85 40.45 -1.25
CA SER A 68 19.84 41.88 -0.88
C SER A 68 19.30 42.71 -2.04
N ASP A 69 18.07 43.20 -1.95
CA ASP A 69 17.81 44.64 -1.80
C ASP A 69 16.31 44.90 -1.58
N SER A 70 16.01 46.14 -1.25
CA SER A 70 15.00 46.65 -0.32
C SER A 70 13.67 47.13 -0.95
N THR A 71 12.73 47.49 -0.05
CA THR A 71 11.59 48.45 -0.17
C THR A 71 10.14 47.95 -0.40
N GLU A 72 9.38 47.94 0.71
CA GLU A 72 8.14 48.71 0.98
C GLU A 72 7.14 49.03 -0.16
N GLN A 73 5.86 48.61 -0.05
CA GLN A 73 4.70 49.40 0.45
C GLN A 73 3.33 48.83 0.04
N HIS A 74 2.35 49.05 0.92
CA HIS A 74 0.92 48.70 0.87
C HIS A 74 0.14 49.17 -0.37
N ASN A 75 -0.87 48.41 -0.80
CA ASN A 75 -2.29 48.83 -0.82
C ASN A 75 -3.24 47.72 -1.28
N LEU A 76 -4.34 47.54 -0.53
CA LEU A 76 -5.52 46.75 -0.92
C LEU A 76 -6.40 47.55 -1.88
N SER A 77 -6.90 46.92 -2.94
CA SER A 77 -8.19 47.24 -3.55
C SER A 77 -8.83 45.96 -4.07
N THR A 78 -10.04 45.74 -3.59
CA THR A 78 -10.98 44.65 -3.80
C THR A 78 -11.27 44.32 -5.26
N GLU A 79 -10.93 43.10 -5.67
CA GLU A 79 -11.72 42.21 -6.52
C GLU A 79 -11.12 40.80 -6.36
N ASP A 80 -11.23 40.24 -5.14
CA ASP A 80 -10.84 38.86 -4.89
C ASP A 80 -11.93 37.95 -5.46
N VAL A 81 -11.61 37.34 -6.60
CA VAL A 81 -12.22 36.10 -7.06
C VAL A 81 -12.04 35.09 -5.92
N VAL A 82 -13.07 34.90 -5.09
CA VAL A 82 -13.09 33.80 -4.13
C VAL A 82 -13.01 32.53 -4.96
N ASP A 83 -11.91 31.80 -4.76
CA ASP A 83 -11.60 30.57 -5.48
C ASP A 83 -12.82 29.63 -5.43
N PRO A 84 -13.36 29.13 -6.57
CA PRO A 84 -14.54 28.26 -6.60
C PRO A 84 -14.42 27.03 -5.68
N VAL A 85 -13.18 26.62 -5.40
CA VAL A 85 -12.83 25.54 -4.47
C VAL A 85 -13.10 25.92 -3.02
N VAL A 86 -12.82 27.17 -2.62
CA VAL A 86 -13.09 27.68 -1.27
C VAL A 86 -14.59 27.85 -1.07
N LEU A 87 -15.30 28.33 -2.09
CA LEU A 87 -16.76 28.42 -2.07
C LEU A 87 -17.41 27.03 -1.92
N HIS A 88 -16.93 26.03 -2.67
CA HIS A 88 -17.40 24.65 -2.53
C HIS A 88 -17.09 24.04 -1.14
N MET A 89 -15.89 24.28 -0.63
CA MET A 89 -15.47 23.82 0.71
C MET A 89 -16.35 24.42 1.81
N LEU A 90 -16.63 25.72 1.74
CA LEU A 90 -17.52 26.41 2.67
C LEU A 90 -18.96 25.87 2.60
N THR A 91 -19.46 25.57 1.39
CA THR A 91 -20.81 24.98 1.23
C THR A 91 -20.91 23.57 1.83
N VAL A 92 -19.89 22.73 1.66
CA VAL A 92 -19.88 21.36 2.22
C VAL A 92 -19.85 21.40 3.76
N GLU A 93 -19.02 22.27 4.34
CA GLU A 93 -18.98 22.44 5.80
C GLU A 93 -20.29 23.01 6.35
N LEU A 94 -20.89 23.98 5.66
CA LEU A 94 -22.17 24.57 6.08
C LEU A 94 -23.32 23.55 6.01
N CYS A 95 -23.36 22.67 5.00
CA CYS A 95 -24.33 21.56 4.91
C CYS A 95 -24.21 20.59 6.09
N GLN A 96 -22.98 20.26 6.51
CA GLN A 96 -22.75 19.39 7.66
C GLN A 96 -23.21 20.04 8.96
N LEU A 97 -22.97 21.35 9.12
CA LEU A 97 -23.44 22.10 10.28
C LEU A 97 -24.97 22.21 10.31
N ALA A 98 -25.62 22.43 9.15
CA ALA A 98 -27.06 22.45 9.01
C ALA A 98 -27.72 21.12 9.39
N ALA A 99 -27.12 19.99 9.03
CA ALA A 99 -27.60 18.66 9.45
C ALA A 99 -27.41 18.41 10.96
N SER A 100 -26.27 18.86 11.51
CA SER A 100 -25.91 18.64 12.91
C SER A 100 -26.71 19.51 13.91
N GLY A 101 -27.23 20.66 13.47
CA GLY A 101 -27.98 21.60 14.32
C GLY A 101 -27.11 22.64 15.04
N ASP A 102 -25.82 22.76 14.69
CA ASP A 102 -24.90 23.73 15.29
C ASP A 102 -25.10 25.14 14.70
N ALA A 103 -26.06 25.88 15.30
CA ALA A 103 -26.38 27.25 14.92
C ALA A 103 -25.23 28.25 15.19
N ALA A 104 -24.30 27.95 16.12
CA ALA A 104 -23.18 28.85 16.40
C ALA A 104 -22.13 28.76 15.30
N GLY A 105 -21.77 27.54 14.89
CA GLY A 105 -20.88 27.30 13.75
C GLY A 105 -21.47 27.83 12.44
N ALA A 106 -22.76 27.56 12.18
CA ALA A 106 -23.44 28.06 10.99
C ALA A 106 -23.47 29.61 10.93
N ARG A 107 -23.68 30.29 12.07
CA ARG A 107 -23.71 31.76 12.12
C ARG A 107 -22.35 32.35 11.75
N ILE A 108 -21.25 31.77 12.24
CA ILE A 108 -19.89 32.23 11.95
C ILE A 108 -19.63 32.17 10.44
N LEU A 109 -19.97 31.06 9.79
CA LEU A 109 -19.75 30.87 8.36
C LEU A 109 -20.65 31.78 7.50
N LEU A 110 -21.92 31.97 7.86
CA LEU A 110 -22.82 32.91 7.18
C LEU A 110 -22.37 34.36 7.33
N THR A 111 -21.89 34.78 8.51
CA THR A 111 -21.28 36.11 8.69
C THR A 111 -19.96 36.27 7.93
N GLY A 112 -19.30 35.17 7.59
CA GLY A 112 -18.09 35.12 6.76
C GLY A 112 -18.36 35.18 5.25
N GLY A 113 -19.60 35.39 4.82
CA GLY A 113 -19.96 35.54 3.41
C GLY A 113 -20.36 34.24 2.69
N ALA A 114 -20.62 33.15 3.42
CA ALA A 114 -21.17 31.93 2.83
C ALA A 114 -22.62 32.15 2.34
N ASP A 115 -22.95 31.62 1.16
CA ASP A 115 -24.27 31.77 0.56
C ASP A 115 -25.33 30.89 1.28
N PRO A 116 -26.35 31.49 1.92
CA PRO A 116 -27.40 30.78 2.65
C PRO A 116 -28.36 30.00 1.74
N SER A 117 -28.32 30.22 0.42
CA SER A 117 -29.14 29.53 -0.58
C SER A 117 -28.40 28.41 -1.33
N SER A 118 -27.16 28.12 -0.94
CA SER A 118 -26.34 27.10 -1.58
C SER A 118 -26.97 25.71 -1.54
N ARG A 119 -26.73 24.94 -2.60
CA ARG A 119 -27.34 23.63 -2.86
C ARG A 119 -26.31 22.52 -2.82
N ASP A 120 -26.69 21.39 -2.25
CA ASP A 120 -25.91 20.18 -2.29
C ASP A 120 -26.03 19.45 -3.64
N TYR A 121 -25.32 18.32 -3.76
CA TYR A 121 -25.30 17.49 -4.97
C TYR A 121 -26.64 16.83 -5.28
N ASP A 122 -27.62 16.84 -4.37
CA ASP A 122 -29.00 16.39 -4.58
C ASP A 122 -29.95 17.57 -4.87
N GLY A 123 -29.39 18.78 -5.05
CA GLY A 123 -30.13 20.01 -5.29
C GLY A 123 -30.83 20.56 -4.06
N ARG A 124 -30.62 19.98 -2.87
CA ARG A 124 -31.22 20.41 -1.62
C ARG A 124 -30.50 21.65 -1.12
N THR A 125 -31.26 22.70 -0.81
CA THR A 125 -30.71 23.86 -0.10
C THR A 125 -30.41 23.53 1.35
N LEU A 126 -29.60 24.35 2.01
CA LEU A 126 -29.33 24.24 3.45
C LEU A 126 -30.60 24.19 4.30
N LEU A 127 -31.66 24.90 3.87
CA LEU A 127 -32.98 24.83 4.49
C LEU A 127 -33.58 23.43 4.42
N HIS A 128 -33.54 22.75 3.27
CA HIS A 128 -34.00 21.35 3.16
C HIS A 128 -33.23 20.43 4.11
N ILE A 129 -31.91 20.60 4.20
CA ILE A 129 -31.06 19.76 5.07
C ILE A 129 -31.41 20.00 6.55
N ALA A 130 -31.61 21.25 6.96
CA ALA A 130 -32.02 21.58 8.31
C ALA A 130 -33.44 21.07 8.63
N CYS A 131 -34.36 21.12 7.67
CA CYS A 131 -35.74 20.62 7.79
C CYS A 131 -35.81 19.10 7.88
N MET A 132 -35.07 18.39 7.03
CA MET A 132 -34.96 16.93 7.03
C MET A 132 -34.42 16.39 8.36
N ASN A 133 -33.65 17.21 9.10
CA ASN A 133 -33.08 16.85 10.40
C ASN A 133 -33.77 17.51 11.60
N GLY A 134 -34.87 18.25 11.39
CA GLY A 134 -35.65 18.89 12.46
C GLY A 134 -34.89 19.97 13.24
N ARG A 135 -33.97 20.70 12.61
CA ARG A 135 -33.07 21.66 13.28
C ARG A 135 -33.66 23.08 13.32
N LEU A 136 -34.68 23.30 14.16
CA LEU A 136 -35.39 24.58 14.27
C LEU A 136 -34.47 25.81 14.44
N SER A 137 -33.45 25.72 15.29
CA SER A 137 -32.52 26.83 15.56
C SER A 137 -31.70 27.24 14.33
N VAL A 138 -31.35 26.28 13.47
CA VAL A 138 -30.61 26.55 12.23
C VAL A 138 -31.55 27.02 11.12
N VAL A 139 -32.79 26.50 11.08
CA VAL A 139 -33.82 26.98 10.14
C VAL A 139 -34.09 28.47 10.37
N MET A 140 -34.31 28.90 11.61
CA MET A 140 -34.51 30.31 11.93
C MET A 140 -33.30 31.18 11.56
N LEU A 141 -32.09 30.68 11.83
CA LEU A 141 -30.85 31.37 11.47
C LEU A 141 -30.68 31.53 9.96
N LEU A 142 -30.98 30.51 9.16
CA LEU A 142 -30.86 30.58 7.70
C LEU A 142 -31.88 31.57 7.11
N LEU A 143 -33.10 31.60 7.64
CA LEU A 143 -34.12 32.59 7.26
C LEU A 143 -33.71 34.02 7.66
N GLU A 144 -33.10 34.22 8.84
CA GLU A 144 -32.53 35.52 9.26
C GLU A 144 -31.48 36.05 8.26
N PHE A 145 -30.73 35.15 7.61
CA PHE A 145 -29.72 35.49 6.60
C PHE A 145 -30.27 35.51 5.17
N GLY A 146 -31.60 35.39 4.97
CA GLY A 146 -32.26 35.54 3.68
C GLY A 146 -32.22 34.29 2.80
N ALA A 147 -32.13 33.10 3.38
CA ALA A 147 -32.26 31.85 2.64
C ALA A 147 -33.64 31.74 1.96
N ASP A 148 -33.66 31.47 0.66
CA ASP A 148 -34.89 31.32 -0.12
C ASP A 148 -35.57 29.98 0.18
N ALA A 149 -36.69 30.05 0.89
CA ALA A 149 -37.49 28.90 1.28
C ALA A 149 -38.41 28.37 0.15
N SER A 150 -38.50 29.07 -0.99
CA SER A 150 -39.32 28.64 -2.14
C SER A 150 -38.59 27.67 -3.08
N LEU A 151 -37.28 27.52 -2.92
CA LEU A 151 -36.48 26.65 -3.76
C LEU A 151 -36.84 25.19 -3.51
N VAL A 152 -36.95 24.41 -4.57
CA VAL A 152 -37.22 22.97 -4.52
C VAL A 152 -35.95 22.15 -4.71
N ASP A 153 -35.89 20.96 -4.10
CA ASP A 153 -34.84 19.98 -4.35
C ASP A 153 -35.05 19.19 -5.66
N ARG A 154 -34.18 18.21 -5.96
CA ARG A 154 -34.31 17.39 -7.19
C ARG A 154 -35.53 16.47 -7.20
N GLU A 155 -36.15 16.23 -6.05
CA GLU A 155 -37.39 15.46 -5.93
C GLU A 155 -38.62 16.37 -6.11
N GLY A 156 -38.41 17.69 -6.21
CA GLY A 156 -39.45 18.70 -6.40
C GLY A 156 -40.10 19.17 -5.10
N ASN A 157 -39.53 18.80 -3.95
CA ASN A 157 -40.07 19.12 -2.64
C ASN A 157 -39.54 20.47 -2.17
N THR A 158 -40.37 21.28 -1.52
CA THR A 158 -39.92 22.49 -0.81
C THR A 158 -39.38 22.13 0.59
N PRO A 159 -38.60 22.99 1.26
CA PRO A 159 -38.14 22.75 2.63
C PRO A 159 -39.29 22.52 3.61
N LEU A 160 -40.45 23.14 3.36
CA LEU A 160 -41.67 22.92 4.16
C LEU A 160 -42.21 21.50 3.96
N ASP A 161 -42.31 21.04 2.71
CA ASP A 161 -42.75 19.68 2.39
C ASP A 161 -41.82 18.65 3.05
N VAL A 162 -40.51 18.89 2.98
CA VAL A 162 -39.51 18.03 3.66
C VAL A 162 -39.69 18.04 5.18
N ALA A 163 -40.03 19.17 5.81
CA ALA A 163 -40.28 19.22 7.25
C ALA A 163 -41.57 18.46 7.64
N GLU A 164 -42.63 18.56 6.83
CA GLU A 164 -43.90 17.88 7.06
C GLU A 164 -43.80 16.37 6.82
N GLU A 165 -43.15 15.94 5.74
CA GLU A 165 -42.93 14.51 5.42
C GLU A 165 -42.10 13.81 6.50
N ASN A 166 -41.11 14.50 7.08
CA ASN A 166 -40.30 13.97 8.18
C ASN A 166 -40.95 14.15 9.57
N GLY A 167 -42.12 14.77 9.65
CA GLY A 167 -42.93 14.87 10.88
C GLY A 167 -42.46 15.91 11.90
N PHE A 168 -41.66 16.91 11.48
CA PHE A 168 -41.18 17.99 12.36
C PHE A 168 -42.13 19.19 12.37
N GLY A 169 -43.27 19.03 13.06
CA GLY A 169 -44.36 20.00 13.07
C GLY A 169 -44.00 21.38 13.64
N ASP A 170 -43.02 21.47 14.54
CA ASP A 170 -42.50 22.73 15.08
C ASP A 170 -41.67 23.52 14.05
N VAL A 171 -40.87 22.83 13.23
CA VAL A 171 -40.13 23.41 12.10
C VAL A 171 -41.08 23.80 10.97
N ALA A 172 -42.05 22.95 10.64
CA ALA A 172 -43.07 23.25 9.64
C ALA A 172 -43.93 24.47 10.04
N GLN A 173 -44.29 24.59 11.31
CA GLN A 173 -45.03 25.74 11.83
C GLN A 173 -44.19 27.04 11.76
N ALA A 174 -42.89 26.97 12.04
CA ALA A 174 -42.00 28.13 11.93
C ALA A 174 -41.84 28.61 10.47
N LEU A 175 -41.72 27.68 9.51
CA LEU A 175 -41.66 28.00 8.09
C LEU A 175 -42.99 28.52 7.55
N SER A 176 -44.12 27.90 7.92
CA SER A 176 -45.46 28.35 7.54
C SER A 176 -45.79 29.75 8.08
N GLY A 177 -45.33 30.06 9.31
CA GLY A 177 -45.40 31.41 9.88
C GLY A 177 -44.55 32.43 9.12
N TYR A 178 -43.43 32.01 8.55
CA TYR A 178 -42.57 32.84 7.70
C TYR A 178 -43.23 33.12 6.31
N PHE A 179 -43.80 32.11 5.66
CA PHE A 179 -44.53 32.26 4.38
C PHE A 179 -45.81 33.10 4.48
N SER A 180 -46.48 33.09 5.64
CA SER A 180 -47.64 33.94 5.91
C SER A 180 -47.30 35.44 5.92
N SER A 181 -46.01 35.79 6.05
CA SER A 181 -45.53 37.17 5.98
C SER A 181 -45.20 37.64 4.55
N GLU A 182 -45.00 36.73 3.59
CA GLU A 182 -44.56 37.05 2.22
C GLU A 182 -45.56 36.67 1.11
N ALA A 183 -46.57 35.82 1.36
CA ALA A 183 -47.58 35.45 0.35
C ALA A 183 -48.82 36.35 0.40
N ASN A 184 -48.69 37.59 -0.06
CA ASN A 184 -49.82 38.42 -0.49
C ASN A 184 -49.85 38.51 -2.02
N THR A 185 -49.74 37.39 -2.75
CA THR A 185 -50.11 37.31 -4.18
C THR A 185 -50.42 35.86 -4.60
N VAL A 186 -51.71 35.52 -4.50
CA VAL A 186 -52.56 34.65 -5.36
C VAL A 186 -52.06 33.25 -5.81
N PRO A 187 -52.74 32.17 -5.39
CA PRO A 187 -52.60 30.81 -5.95
C PRO A 187 -53.66 30.52 -7.04
N ASP A 188 -53.42 29.56 -7.95
CA ASP A 188 -54.43 28.60 -8.44
C ASP A 188 -53.92 27.57 -9.49
N PRO A 189 -54.66 26.46 -9.79
CA PRO A 189 -54.29 25.07 -9.40
C PRO A 189 -54.45 24.01 -10.51
N PHE A 190 -53.96 22.77 -10.33
CA PHE A 190 -54.56 21.48 -10.75
C PHE A 190 -53.56 20.31 -10.55
N THR A 191 -53.65 19.57 -9.45
CA THR A 191 -54.26 18.21 -9.29
C THR A 191 -53.60 17.03 -10.02
N GLY A 192 -53.17 16.03 -9.22
CA GLY A 192 -53.62 14.64 -9.41
C GLY A 192 -52.62 13.61 -9.96
N HIS A 193 -52.05 12.79 -9.06
CA HIS A 193 -51.64 11.38 -9.34
C HIS A 193 -52.85 10.53 -9.84
N PRO A 194 -52.73 9.30 -10.40
CA PRO A 194 -51.69 8.25 -10.18
C PRO A 194 -51.37 7.25 -11.34
N SER A 195 -50.38 6.37 -11.07
CA SER A 195 -50.20 4.94 -11.48
C SER A 195 -50.07 4.45 -12.95
N SER A 196 -48.91 3.81 -13.19
CA SER A 196 -48.60 2.61 -13.99
C SER A 196 -48.97 2.52 -15.48
N PHE A 197 -47.98 2.29 -16.36
CA PHE A 197 -48.00 1.28 -17.44
C PHE A 197 -46.60 1.15 -18.09
N GLU A 198 -46.21 -0.09 -18.37
CA GLU A 198 -44.97 -0.50 -19.06
C GLU A 198 -44.92 -0.03 -20.53
N SER A 199 -43.72 0.31 -21.04
CA SER A 199 -43.17 -0.17 -22.32
C SER A 199 -41.77 0.41 -22.59
N SER A 200 -40.81 -0.49 -22.84
CA SER A 200 -39.37 -0.31 -23.13
C SER A 200 -39.08 0.49 -24.43
N PRO A 201 -37.81 0.69 -24.91
CA PRO A 201 -36.50 0.24 -24.38
C PRO A 201 -35.33 1.26 -24.51
N VAL A 202 -34.14 0.81 -24.09
CA VAL A 202 -32.79 1.32 -24.40
C VAL A 202 -32.30 2.49 -23.53
N SER A 203 -31.69 2.15 -22.40
CA SER A 203 -30.43 2.77 -22.01
C SER A 203 -29.56 1.75 -21.28
N ILE A 204 -28.36 1.65 -21.83
CA ILE A 204 -27.27 0.75 -21.48
C ILE A 204 -27.00 0.83 -19.98
N HIS A 205 -26.89 -0.34 -19.34
CA HIS A 205 -26.40 -0.50 -17.97
C HIS A 205 -25.23 0.47 -17.70
N GLN A 206 -25.43 1.46 -16.83
CA GLN A 206 -24.31 1.94 -16.02
C GLN A 206 -23.93 0.77 -15.11
N PRO A 207 -22.68 0.28 -15.15
CA PRO A 207 -22.24 -0.64 -14.13
C PRO A 207 -22.28 0.09 -12.79
N ASP A 208 -23.02 -0.50 -11.85
CA ASP A 208 -23.08 -0.10 -10.46
C ASP A 208 -21.67 -0.23 -9.84
N PHE A 209 -21.03 0.90 -9.55
CA PHE A 209 -19.71 0.96 -8.91
C PHE A 209 -19.74 0.75 -7.39
N SER A 210 -20.86 0.26 -6.83
CA SER A 210 -20.95 -0.26 -5.46
C SER A 210 -19.95 -1.38 -5.13
N ALA A 211 -19.25 -1.91 -6.14
CA ALA A 211 -18.26 -2.98 -6.05
C ALA A 211 -16.79 -2.52 -5.90
N VAL A 212 -16.48 -1.24 -5.69
CA VAL A 212 -15.14 -0.86 -5.22
C VAL A 212 -15.07 -1.24 -3.74
N PRO A 213 -14.17 -2.16 -3.31
CA PRO A 213 -14.03 -2.49 -1.90
C PRO A 213 -13.73 -1.20 -1.14
N GLN A 214 -14.61 -0.80 -0.23
CA GLN A 214 -14.34 0.37 0.60
C GLN A 214 -13.03 0.12 1.37
N PRO A 215 -12.16 1.14 1.52
CA PRO A 215 -10.98 1.02 2.36
C PRO A 215 -11.41 0.56 3.75
N MET A 216 -10.54 -0.18 4.43
CA MET A 216 -10.82 -0.65 5.78
C MET A 216 -11.22 0.53 6.67
N LEU A 217 -12.39 0.46 7.32
CA LEU A 217 -12.89 1.52 8.22
C LEU A 217 -13.16 0.97 9.62
N GLY A 218 -12.50 1.54 10.63
CA GLY A 218 -12.82 1.24 12.02
C GLY A 218 -11.63 1.31 12.96
N SER A 219 -11.96 1.17 14.24
CA SER A 219 -11.01 1.28 15.33
C SER A 219 -10.66 -0.09 15.91
N LEU A 220 -9.38 -0.31 16.20
CA LEU A 220 -8.90 -1.54 16.83
C LEU A 220 -7.75 -1.24 17.79
N ILE A 221 -7.82 -1.74 19.03
CA ILE A 221 -6.69 -1.76 19.95
C ILE A 221 -6.14 -3.18 19.98
N VAL A 222 -4.86 -3.33 19.70
CA VAL A 222 -4.14 -4.61 19.82
C VAL A 222 -3.15 -4.51 20.98
N ILE A 223 -3.22 -5.44 21.94
CA ILE A 223 -2.33 -5.48 23.10
C ILE A 223 -1.44 -6.72 22.99
N MET A 224 -0.13 -6.51 22.82
CA MET A 224 0.81 -7.62 22.74
C MET A 224 1.08 -8.20 24.14
N VAL A 225 1.08 -9.53 24.22
CA VAL A 225 1.33 -10.32 25.45
C VAL A 225 2.40 -11.36 25.17
N GLY A 226 3.28 -11.61 26.15
CA GLY A 226 4.24 -12.70 26.12
C GLY A 226 5.65 -12.31 26.56
N LEU A 227 6.51 -13.31 26.68
CA LEU A 227 7.88 -13.15 27.17
C LEU A 227 8.79 -12.41 26.16
N PRO A 228 9.82 -11.68 26.62
CA PRO A 228 10.88 -11.14 25.76
C PRO A 228 11.51 -12.25 24.88
N GLY A 229 12.04 -11.89 23.70
CA GLY A 229 12.65 -12.84 22.76
C GLY A 229 11.69 -13.71 21.94
N ARG A 230 10.39 -13.73 22.24
CA ARG A 230 9.40 -14.59 21.55
C ARG A 230 8.84 -14.02 20.23
N GLY A 231 9.37 -12.90 19.72
CA GLY A 231 8.96 -12.32 18.43
C GLY A 231 7.80 -11.30 18.47
N LYS A 232 7.34 -10.86 19.65
CA LYS A 232 6.23 -9.90 19.80
C LYS A 232 6.41 -8.60 19.00
N THR A 233 7.60 -8.01 19.04
CA THR A 233 7.89 -6.76 18.30
C THR A 233 7.76 -6.97 16.80
N TYR A 234 8.22 -8.12 16.30
CA TYR A 234 8.06 -8.48 14.89
C TYR A 234 6.58 -8.63 14.54
N VAL A 235 5.80 -9.36 15.34
CA VAL A 235 4.35 -9.52 15.12
C VAL A 235 3.62 -8.17 15.16
N ALA A 236 3.92 -7.31 16.14
CA ALA A 236 3.34 -5.97 16.25
C ALA A 236 3.62 -5.12 15.00
N GLU A 237 4.84 -5.21 14.47
CA GLU A 237 5.26 -4.50 13.29
C GLU A 237 4.58 -5.04 12.01
N GLN A 238 4.38 -6.36 11.90
CA GLN A 238 3.60 -6.94 10.80
C GLN A 238 2.12 -6.53 10.87
N ILE A 239 1.51 -6.49 12.07
CA ILE A 239 0.14 -5.99 12.26
C ILE A 239 0.03 -4.53 11.80
N ARG A 240 0.99 -3.69 12.20
CA ARG A 240 1.05 -2.28 11.79
C ARG A 240 1.08 -2.16 10.27
N ARG A 241 2.00 -2.88 9.63
CA ARG A 241 2.17 -2.85 8.17
C ARG A 241 0.94 -3.31 7.43
N TYR A 242 0.33 -4.41 7.87
CA TYR A 242 -0.85 -4.95 7.25
C TYR A 242 -2.02 -3.97 7.24
N PHE A 243 -2.33 -3.36 8.40
CA PHE A 243 -3.43 -2.40 8.46
C PHE A 243 -3.10 -1.08 7.76
N GLN A 244 -1.85 -0.59 7.82
CA GLN A 244 -1.41 0.58 7.06
C GLN A 244 -1.51 0.38 5.56
N TRP A 245 -1.11 -0.79 5.06
CA TRP A 245 -1.22 -1.11 3.64
C TRP A 245 -2.68 -1.24 3.18
N ASN A 246 -3.59 -1.66 4.07
CA ASN A 246 -5.04 -1.63 3.79
C ASN A 246 -5.68 -0.22 3.98
N GLY A 247 -4.88 0.83 4.20
CA GLY A 247 -5.34 2.22 4.27
C GLY A 247 -5.67 2.75 5.68
N LEU A 248 -5.43 1.99 6.75
CA LEU A 248 -5.69 2.43 8.13
C LEU A 248 -4.47 3.09 8.78
N THR A 249 -4.71 4.20 9.46
CA THR A 249 -3.68 4.83 10.30
C THR A 249 -3.32 3.89 11.47
N SER A 250 -2.08 3.40 11.52
CA SER A 250 -1.64 2.50 12.59
C SER A 250 -0.41 3.02 13.32
N LYS A 251 -0.39 2.90 14.65
CA LYS A 251 0.74 3.35 15.49
C LYS A 251 1.07 2.33 16.58
N ILE A 252 2.37 2.10 16.78
CA ILE A 252 2.88 1.27 17.88
C ILE A 252 3.21 2.15 19.09
N PHE A 253 2.66 1.78 20.23
CA PHE A 253 2.93 2.37 21.53
C PHE A 253 3.83 1.42 22.32
N SER A 254 4.94 1.92 22.86
CA SER A 254 5.85 1.11 23.66
C SER A 254 5.54 1.28 25.14
N HIS A 255 5.24 0.15 25.79
CA HIS A 255 5.03 0.12 27.24
C HIS A 255 6.22 0.72 28.00
N HIS A 256 7.44 0.39 27.57
CA HIS A 256 8.66 0.83 28.24
C HIS A 256 8.91 2.34 28.08
N VAL A 257 8.55 2.93 26.93
CA VAL A 257 8.62 4.39 26.74
C VAL A 257 7.62 5.08 27.66
N CYS A 258 6.39 4.58 27.75
CA CYS A 258 5.38 5.13 28.67
C CYS A 258 5.84 5.01 30.13
N ARG A 259 6.36 3.85 30.53
CA ARG A 259 6.88 3.62 31.88
C ARG A 259 7.94 4.65 32.26
N ARG A 260 8.94 4.90 31.39
CA ARG A 260 9.97 5.91 31.64
C ARG A 260 9.40 7.33 31.76
N ARG A 261 8.36 7.66 30.98
CA ARG A 261 7.69 8.97 31.04
C ARG A 261 6.97 9.16 32.38
N VAL A 262 6.27 8.12 32.84
CA VAL A 262 5.57 8.12 34.14
C VAL A 262 6.56 8.16 35.30
N GLU A 263 7.62 7.34 35.27
CA GLU A 263 8.67 7.32 36.29
C GLU A 263 9.33 8.69 36.45
N ARG A 264 9.62 9.37 35.33
CA ARG A 264 10.15 10.74 35.34
C ARG A 264 9.16 11.73 35.97
N ALA A 265 7.89 11.67 35.57
CA ALA A 265 6.85 12.54 36.13
C ALA A 265 6.57 12.28 37.62
N MET A 266 6.79 11.06 38.11
CA MET A 266 6.74 10.76 39.54
C MET A 266 7.96 11.30 40.29
N ALA A 267 9.16 11.12 39.74
CA ALA A 267 10.39 11.63 40.32
C ALA A 267 10.34 13.18 40.44
N GLU A 268 9.83 13.88 39.44
CA GLU A 268 9.64 15.33 39.47
C GLU A 268 8.65 15.79 40.56
N ARG A 269 7.62 14.99 40.88
CA ARG A 269 6.67 15.28 41.98
C ARG A 269 7.18 14.88 43.35
N ALA A 270 8.00 13.84 43.44
CA ALA A 270 8.66 13.43 44.69
C ALA A 270 9.76 14.44 45.12
N VAL A 271 10.25 15.28 44.21
CA VAL A 271 11.12 16.41 44.57
C VAL A 271 10.34 17.56 45.23
N SER A 272 9.01 17.62 45.08
CA SER A 272 8.15 18.60 45.77
C SER A 272 7.53 18.10 47.09
N ASP A 273 7.37 16.79 47.26
CA ASP A 273 6.87 16.18 48.50
C ASP A 273 7.96 15.29 49.12
N THR A 274 8.51 15.71 50.26
CA THR A 274 9.35 14.85 51.09
C THR A 274 8.51 13.66 51.59
N ASP A 275 8.96 12.44 51.26
CA ASP A 275 8.46 11.13 51.70
C ASP A 275 7.48 10.42 50.74
N THR A 276 8.01 9.83 49.67
CA THR A 276 7.50 8.55 49.16
C THR A 276 8.59 7.77 48.43
N GLU A 277 9.14 6.75 49.09
CA GLU A 277 10.05 5.81 48.44
C GLU A 277 9.30 4.99 47.38
N VAL A 278 9.68 5.18 46.10
CA VAL A 278 9.14 4.48 44.93
C VAL A 278 9.36 2.94 45.00
N SER A 279 10.24 2.48 45.89
CA SER A 279 10.57 1.07 46.16
C SER A 279 9.59 0.34 47.08
N SER A 280 8.61 1.03 47.68
CA SER A 280 7.57 0.37 48.48
C SER A 280 6.58 -0.43 47.61
N PRO A 281 6.00 -1.55 48.10
CA PRO A 281 5.02 -2.33 47.34
C PRO A 281 3.78 -1.51 46.93
N THR A 282 3.41 -0.52 47.73
CA THR A 282 2.37 0.48 47.43
C THR A 282 2.80 1.40 46.29
N GLY A 283 4.05 1.85 46.25
CA GLY A 283 4.61 2.65 45.17
C GLY A 283 4.64 1.92 43.82
N VAL A 284 4.93 0.61 43.82
CA VAL A 284 4.92 -0.20 42.59
C VAL A 284 3.49 -0.37 42.04
N ALA A 285 2.51 -0.59 42.92
CA ALA A 285 1.10 -0.69 42.51
C ALA A 285 0.57 0.64 41.97
N GLU A 286 0.91 1.76 42.60
CA GLU A 286 0.56 3.11 42.14
C GLU A 286 1.23 3.45 40.81
N LEU A 287 2.49 3.03 40.63
CA LEU A 287 3.23 3.17 39.38
C LEU A 287 2.54 2.42 38.23
N GLU A 288 2.22 1.14 38.44
CA GLU A 288 1.53 0.32 37.43
C GLU A 288 0.11 0.84 37.13
N PHE A 289 -0.59 1.37 38.13
CA PHE A 289 -1.90 2.02 37.96
C PHE A 289 -1.81 3.26 37.05
N ARG A 290 -0.85 4.16 37.34
CA ARG A 290 -0.65 5.37 36.53
C ARG A 290 -0.17 5.06 35.12
N ILE A 291 0.69 4.06 34.94
CA ILE A 291 1.12 3.61 33.61
C ILE A 291 -0.07 3.15 32.77
N ALA A 292 -0.95 2.33 33.34
CA ALA A 292 -2.11 1.83 32.61
C ALA A 292 -3.11 2.95 32.26
N LEU A 293 -3.32 3.92 33.15
CA LEU A 293 -4.18 5.07 32.89
C LEU A 293 -3.63 5.91 31.73
N GLU A 294 -2.33 6.18 31.74
CA GLU A 294 -1.68 6.97 30.70
C GLU A 294 -1.67 6.24 29.35
N LEU A 295 -1.40 4.93 29.35
CA LEU A 295 -1.50 4.09 28.15
C LEU A 295 -2.93 4.05 27.61
N ALA A 296 -3.93 3.85 28.47
CA ALA A 296 -5.33 3.83 28.06
C ALA A 296 -5.74 5.16 27.40
N ASN A 297 -5.33 6.29 27.98
CA ASN A 297 -5.58 7.61 27.42
C ASN A 297 -4.88 7.81 26.07
N ASP A 298 -3.59 7.45 25.95
CA ASP A 298 -2.83 7.58 24.70
C ASP A 298 -3.42 6.72 23.58
N LEU A 299 -3.72 5.46 23.87
CA LEU A 299 -4.30 4.50 22.90
C LEU A 299 -5.67 4.98 22.42
N THR A 300 -6.54 5.36 23.35
CA THR A 300 -7.92 5.74 23.02
C THR A 300 -8.03 7.13 22.42
N ALA A 301 -7.17 8.08 22.80
CA ALA A 301 -7.08 9.39 22.17
C ALA A 301 -6.60 9.30 20.72
N TYR A 302 -5.61 8.45 20.46
CA TYR A 302 -5.15 8.19 19.09
C TYR A 302 -6.27 7.64 18.23
N ILE A 303 -6.97 6.61 18.72
CA ILE A 303 -8.08 5.99 18.00
C ILE A 303 -9.22 6.98 17.77
N TRP A 304 -9.58 7.77 18.77
CA TRP A 304 -10.63 8.78 18.64
C TRP A 304 -10.29 9.84 17.58
N LYS A 305 -9.01 10.18 17.42
CA LYS A 305 -8.55 11.14 16.41
C LYS A 305 -8.47 10.55 15.01
N THR A 306 -8.00 9.31 14.87
CA THR A 306 -7.59 8.77 13.57
C THR A 306 -8.47 7.64 13.04
N SER A 307 -9.40 7.13 13.84
CA SER A 307 -10.26 5.98 13.51
C SER A 307 -9.49 4.79 12.94
N GLY A 308 -8.32 4.49 13.53
CA GLY A 308 -7.38 3.48 13.03
C GLY A 308 -6.98 2.42 14.07
N VAL A 309 -5.76 1.88 13.94
CA VAL A 309 -5.26 0.77 14.77
C VAL A 309 -4.17 1.22 15.75
N ALA A 310 -4.41 1.04 17.04
CA ALA A 310 -3.40 1.28 18.08
C ALA A 310 -2.82 -0.04 18.57
N ILE A 311 -1.50 -0.19 18.53
CA ILE A 311 -0.83 -1.43 18.92
C ILE A 311 0.04 -1.17 20.14
N LEU A 312 -0.26 -1.78 21.27
CA LEU A 312 0.57 -1.69 22.47
C LEU A 312 1.61 -2.81 22.47
N ASN A 313 2.87 -2.46 22.21
CA ASN A 313 4.00 -3.36 22.37
C ASN A 313 4.46 -3.37 23.84
N GLY A 314 4.19 -4.46 24.54
CA GLY A 314 4.58 -4.70 25.93
C GLY A 314 4.68 -6.20 26.21
N THR A 315 5.16 -6.56 27.40
CA THR A 315 5.21 -7.96 27.84
C THR A 315 3.90 -8.42 28.48
N GLN A 316 3.23 -7.52 29.20
CA GLN A 316 1.90 -7.72 29.81
C GLN A 316 1.74 -9.10 30.46
N THR A 317 2.75 -9.51 31.23
CA THR A 317 2.94 -10.89 31.67
C THR A 317 1.96 -11.35 32.77
N THR A 318 1.27 -10.42 33.45
CA THR A 318 0.42 -10.74 34.59
C THR A 318 -1.05 -10.46 34.29
N HIS A 319 -1.94 -11.31 34.83
CA HIS A 319 -3.39 -11.11 34.72
C HIS A 319 -3.84 -9.78 35.34
N ALA A 320 -3.30 -9.42 36.51
CA ALA A 320 -3.64 -8.18 37.20
C ALA A 320 -3.36 -6.94 36.33
N ARG A 321 -2.22 -6.91 35.62
CA ARG A 321 -1.86 -5.81 34.73
C ARG A 321 -2.76 -5.73 33.50
N ARG A 322 -3.09 -6.88 32.91
CA ARG A 322 -4.01 -6.98 31.77
C ARG A 322 -5.41 -6.46 32.15
N GLN A 323 -5.94 -6.90 33.30
CA GLN A 323 -7.22 -6.42 33.84
C GLN A 323 -7.20 -4.93 34.17
N LEU A 324 -6.13 -4.42 34.78
CA LEU A 324 -6.01 -3.00 35.12
C LEU A 324 -6.02 -2.13 33.86
N LEU A 325 -5.26 -2.50 32.84
CA LEU A 325 -5.27 -1.80 31.54
C LEU A 325 -6.64 -1.89 30.86
N LEU A 326 -7.28 -3.07 30.88
CA LEU A 326 -8.60 -3.25 30.29
C LEU A 326 -9.67 -2.38 30.96
N ARG A 327 -9.63 -2.27 32.29
CA ARG A 327 -10.50 -1.38 33.06
C ARG A 327 -10.25 0.08 32.71
N ALA A 328 -8.98 0.51 32.69
CA ALA A 328 -8.62 1.86 32.33
C ALA A 328 -9.09 2.23 30.90
N ILE A 329 -8.98 1.32 29.93
CA ILE A 329 -9.51 1.51 28.57
C ILE A 329 -11.03 1.63 28.59
N ARG A 330 -11.73 0.73 29.30
CA ARG A 330 -13.19 0.75 29.43
C ARG A 330 -13.70 2.06 30.02
N ASP A 331 -12.99 2.61 31.00
CA ASP A 331 -13.37 3.85 31.68
C ASP A 331 -13.30 5.07 30.75
N THR A 332 -12.47 5.02 29.69
CA THR A 332 -12.43 6.10 28.68
C THR A 332 -13.72 6.21 27.85
N ARG A 333 -14.48 5.12 27.70
CA ARG A 333 -15.70 5.02 26.86
C ARG A 333 -15.52 5.44 25.39
N ARG A 334 -14.29 5.44 24.87
CA ARG A 334 -13.96 5.87 23.50
C ARG A 334 -13.94 4.72 22.47
N ILE A 335 -13.95 3.48 22.93
CA ILE A 335 -13.92 2.29 22.06
C ILE A 335 -14.77 1.17 22.64
N ASN A 336 -15.41 0.40 21.76
CA ASN A 336 -16.09 -0.84 22.15
C ASN A 336 -15.07 -1.91 22.58
N MET A 337 -15.34 -2.57 23.70
CA MET A 337 -14.42 -3.57 24.26
C MET A 337 -14.18 -4.78 23.35
N THR A 338 -15.14 -5.11 22.47
CA THR A 338 -14.99 -6.15 21.43
C THR A 338 -13.93 -5.83 20.39
N ARG A 339 -13.49 -4.56 20.32
CA ARG A 339 -12.40 -4.07 19.44
C ARG A 339 -11.07 -3.97 20.18
N VAL A 340 -10.97 -4.47 21.41
CA VAL A 340 -9.71 -4.56 22.16
C VAL A 340 -9.28 -6.03 22.17
N VAL A 341 -8.21 -6.35 21.43
CA VAL A 341 -7.76 -7.73 21.23
C VAL A 341 -6.37 -7.92 21.83
N PHE A 342 -6.23 -8.89 22.74
CA PHE A 342 -4.92 -9.31 23.23
C PHE A 342 -4.31 -10.32 22.26
N VAL A 343 -3.05 -10.12 21.87
CA VAL A 343 -2.30 -11.04 21.02
C VAL A 343 -1.14 -11.60 21.81
N GLU A 344 -1.25 -12.86 22.23
CA GLU A 344 -0.21 -13.57 22.95
C GLU A 344 0.66 -14.38 21.98
N VAL A 345 1.97 -14.15 22.06
CA VAL A 345 2.95 -14.88 21.25
C VAL A 345 3.79 -15.75 22.19
N VAL A 346 3.55 -17.07 22.12
CA VAL A 346 4.32 -18.11 22.80
C VAL A 346 5.16 -18.83 21.76
N ASN A 347 6.46 -18.93 22.01
CA ASN A 347 7.38 -19.66 21.14
C ASN A 347 8.45 -20.34 22.00
N ASN A 348 8.31 -21.64 22.24
CA ASN A 348 9.15 -22.46 23.10
C ASN A 348 10.40 -23.02 22.40
N ASN A 349 10.60 -22.73 21.11
CA ASN A 349 11.76 -23.20 20.38
C ASN A 349 13.02 -22.36 20.67
N ASP A 350 13.99 -22.95 21.36
CA ASP A 350 15.26 -22.33 21.74
C ASP A 350 16.05 -21.75 20.57
N GLU A 351 16.08 -22.41 19.41
CA GLU A 351 16.77 -21.90 18.23
C GLU A 351 16.14 -20.60 17.72
N THR A 352 14.81 -20.52 17.76
CA THR A 352 14.08 -19.33 17.30
C THR A 352 14.22 -18.19 18.30
N ILE A 353 14.19 -18.49 19.61
CA ILE A 353 14.46 -17.51 20.66
C ILE A 353 15.86 -16.94 20.50
N HIS A 354 16.87 -17.80 20.36
CA HIS A 354 18.26 -17.38 20.22
C HIS A 354 18.44 -16.48 18.98
N ARG A 355 17.90 -16.89 17.83
CA ARG A 355 17.91 -16.08 16.60
C ARG A 355 17.21 -14.73 16.78
N ASN A 356 16.09 -14.67 17.50
CA ASN A 356 15.40 -13.41 17.78
C ASN A 356 16.22 -12.48 18.68
N ILE A 357 16.99 -13.04 19.62
CA ILE A 357 17.91 -12.26 20.47
C ILE A 357 19.05 -11.70 19.61
N LEU A 358 19.64 -12.50 18.72
CA LEU A 358 20.67 -12.05 17.79
C LEU A 358 20.16 -10.94 16.85
N ARG A 359 18.96 -11.10 16.27
CA ARG A 359 18.31 -10.03 15.49
C ARG A 359 18.06 -8.77 16.32
N SER A 360 17.74 -8.93 17.60
CA SER A 360 17.57 -7.79 18.51
C SER A 360 18.91 -7.09 18.76
N LYS A 361 20.02 -7.84 18.86
CA LYS A 361 21.38 -7.32 18.99
C LYS A 361 21.78 -6.48 17.77
N GLU A 362 21.44 -6.93 16.55
CA GLU A 362 21.70 -6.19 15.31
C GLU A 362 21.06 -4.79 15.27
N MET A 363 19.96 -4.58 15.98
CA MET A 363 19.32 -3.25 16.07
C MET A 363 20.10 -2.25 16.94
N PHE A 364 21.07 -2.71 17.75
CA PHE A 364 21.85 -1.85 18.64
C PHE A 364 23.28 -1.68 18.08
N PRO A 365 23.63 -0.53 17.50
CA PRO A 365 24.94 -0.31 16.90
C PRO A 365 26.12 -0.46 17.89
N ASN A 366 25.88 -0.21 19.19
CA ASN A 366 26.86 -0.40 20.26
C ASN A 366 26.37 -1.46 21.27
N ALA A 367 26.01 -2.64 20.78
CA ALA A 367 25.60 -3.74 21.65
C ALA A 367 26.80 -4.22 22.51
N PRO A 368 26.67 -4.24 23.84
CA PRO A 368 27.72 -4.76 24.71
C PRO A 368 27.93 -6.28 24.51
N GLU A 369 29.11 -6.80 24.82
CA GLU A 369 29.43 -8.22 24.61
C GLU A 369 28.49 -9.14 25.39
N ASP A 370 28.19 -8.79 26.65
CA ASP A 370 27.24 -9.49 27.54
C ASP A 370 25.75 -9.22 27.21
N PHE A 371 25.43 -8.74 26.01
CA PHE A 371 24.03 -8.42 25.66
C PHE A 371 23.14 -9.66 25.72
N VAL A 372 23.62 -10.78 25.18
CA VAL A 372 22.85 -12.03 25.10
C VAL A 372 22.57 -12.59 26.49
N ASP A 373 23.58 -12.62 27.35
CA ASP A 373 23.46 -13.15 28.71
C ASP A 373 22.54 -12.31 29.58
N ARG A 374 22.65 -10.98 29.50
CA ARG A 374 21.71 -10.06 30.16
C ARG A 374 20.28 -10.22 29.64
N TYR A 375 20.12 -10.50 28.35
CA TYR A 375 18.81 -10.73 27.77
C TYR A 375 18.16 -12.00 28.36
N TYR A 376 18.93 -13.09 28.48
CA TYR A 376 18.46 -14.32 29.13
C TYR A 376 18.14 -14.13 30.62
N GLU A 377 18.92 -13.34 31.35
CA GLU A 377 18.62 -12.99 32.75
C GLU A 377 17.29 -12.24 32.86
N LEU A 378 17.07 -11.24 32.00
CA LEU A 378 15.81 -10.49 31.93
C LEU A 378 14.63 -11.40 31.56
N MET A 379 14.83 -12.38 30.68
CA MET A 379 13.81 -13.38 30.36
C MET A 379 13.43 -14.22 31.59
N ARG A 380 14.43 -14.72 32.34
CA ARG A 380 14.20 -15.51 33.57
C ARG A 380 13.39 -14.72 34.62
N GLN A 381 13.67 -13.43 34.78
CA GLN A 381 12.90 -12.56 35.68
C GLN A 381 11.43 -12.46 35.27
N HIS A 382 11.16 -12.32 33.97
CA HIS A 382 9.79 -12.24 33.46
C HIS A 382 9.05 -13.58 33.52
N GLU A 383 9.76 -14.70 33.35
CA GLU A 383 9.21 -16.05 33.41
C GLU A 383 8.65 -16.39 34.81
N ALA A 384 9.32 -15.94 35.87
CA ALA A 384 8.87 -16.15 37.25
C ALA A 384 7.48 -15.57 37.56
N VAL A 385 7.05 -14.52 36.83
CA VAL A 385 5.77 -13.83 37.06
C VAL A 385 4.79 -14.07 35.89
N TYR A 386 5.20 -14.78 34.85
CA TYR A 386 4.42 -14.93 33.63
C TYR A 386 3.23 -15.86 33.83
N LYS A 387 2.05 -15.33 33.50
CA LYS A 387 0.80 -16.08 33.41
C LYS A 387 0.27 -15.95 31.98
N THR A 388 0.11 -17.09 31.32
CA THR A 388 -0.44 -17.17 29.96
C THR A 388 -1.92 -16.76 29.95
N LEU A 389 -2.45 -16.41 28.76
CA LEU A 389 -3.90 -16.25 28.60
C LEU A 389 -4.56 -17.62 28.67
N SER A 390 -5.66 -17.69 29.42
CA SER A 390 -6.45 -18.91 29.54
C SER A 390 -7.94 -18.60 29.43
N PRO A 391 -8.73 -19.48 28.81
CA PRO A 391 -10.16 -19.24 28.63
C PRO A 391 -10.93 -19.28 29.95
N LEU A 392 -10.35 -19.89 31.00
CA LEU A 392 -10.97 -20.00 32.32
C LEU A 392 -10.77 -18.72 33.16
N ILE A 393 -9.57 -18.12 33.11
CA ILE A 393 -9.22 -16.95 33.92
C ILE A 393 -9.55 -15.65 33.18
N ASP A 394 -9.38 -15.63 31.86
CA ASP A 394 -9.51 -14.45 30.99
C ASP A 394 -10.74 -14.57 30.08
N CYS A 395 -11.85 -15.12 30.59
CA CYS A 395 -13.06 -15.41 29.83
C CYS A 395 -13.73 -14.14 29.25
N ASP A 396 -13.54 -13.00 29.91
CA ASP A 396 -14.06 -11.68 29.54
C ASP A 396 -13.17 -10.93 28.53
N MET A 397 -12.00 -11.47 28.18
CA MET A 397 -11.05 -10.83 27.27
C MET A 397 -11.13 -11.43 25.86
N SER A 398 -11.23 -10.55 24.85
CA SER A 398 -11.01 -10.95 23.46
C SER A 398 -9.52 -11.17 23.21
N TYR A 399 -9.11 -12.39 22.88
CA TYR A 399 -7.71 -12.69 22.65
C TYR A 399 -7.42 -13.73 21.58
N ILE A 400 -6.22 -13.63 21.03
CA ILE A 400 -5.61 -14.54 20.06
C ILE A 400 -4.29 -15.00 20.68
N ARG A 401 -4.18 -16.29 20.99
CA ARG A 401 -2.91 -16.87 21.44
C ARG A 401 -2.35 -17.73 20.32
N ILE A 402 -1.09 -17.44 19.98
CA ILE A 402 -0.28 -18.11 18.98
C ILE A 402 0.82 -18.85 19.72
N GLU A 403 0.83 -20.17 19.63
CA GLU A 403 1.82 -21.03 20.27
C GLU A 403 2.58 -21.83 19.22
N ASP A 404 3.89 -21.64 19.22
CA ASP A 404 4.86 -22.31 18.34
C ASP A 404 4.51 -22.25 16.85
N THR A 405 3.72 -21.24 16.43
CA THR A 405 3.17 -21.10 15.07
C THR A 405 2.35 -22.31 14.59
N GLN A 406 1.91 -23.16 15.51
CA GLN A 406 1.18 -24.40 15.24
C GLN A 406 -0.19 -24.40 15.88
N THR A 407 -0.28 -23.98 17.15
CA THR A 407 -1.51 -23.98 17.92
C THR A 407 -2.05 -22.56 18.04
N TYR A 408 -3.31 -22.38 17.63
CA TYR A 408 -4.02 -21.11 17.71
C TYR A 408 -5.24 -21.28 18.62
N SER A 409 -5.38 -20.38 19.59
CA SER A 409 -6.58 -20.31 20.43
C SER A 409 -7.19 -18.92 20.36
N LEU A 410 -8.48 -18.88 20.09
CA LEU A 410 -9.27 -17.67 19.91
C LEU A 410 -10.32 -17.61 21.01
N ASN A 411 -10.43 -16.48 21.68
CA ASN A 411 -11.50 -16.22 22.65
C ASN A 411 -12.22 -14.91 22.30
N MET A 412 -13.55 -14.94 22.29
CA MET A 412 -14.41 -13.76 22.11
C MET A 412 -14.02 -12.88 20.90
N ILE A 413 -13.54 -13.48 19.81
CA ILE A 413 -13.23 -12.78 18.56
C ILE A 413 -14.53 -12.52 17.80
N SER A 414 -14.91 -11.26 17.68
CA SER A 414 -16.15 -10.84 17.02
C SER A 414 -15.92 -9.60 16.15
N GLY A 415 -16.66 -9.53 15.04
CA GLY A 415 -16.52 -8.45 14.06
C GLY A 415 -15.39 -8.69 13.04
N TRP A 416 -15.44 -7.95 11.94
CA TRP A 416 -14.59 -8.22 10.79
C TRP A 416 -13.10 -7.93 11.03
N MET A 417 -12.76 -6.87 11.80
CA MET A 417 -11.35 -6.51 12.07
C MET A 417 -10.63 -7.55 12.94
N PRO A 418 -11.15 -7.96 14.11
CA PRO A 418 -10.54 -9.04 14.89
C PRO A 418 -10.42 -10.37 14.13
N SER A 419 -11.44 -10.73 13.32
CA SER A 419 -11.39 -11.95 12.50
C SER A 419 -10.31 -11.88 11.43
N ARG A 420 -10.14 -10.72 10.78
CA ARG A 420 -9.10 -10.51 9.76
C ARG A 420 -7.70 -10.43 10.37
N LEU A 421 -7.56 -9.85 11.56
CA LEU A 421 -6.34 -9.93 12.38
C LEU A 421 -5.99 -11.38 12.68
N ALA A 422 -6.96 -12.19 13.12
CA ALA A 422 -6.73 -13.61 13.39
C ALA A 422 -6.29 -14.38 12.13
N PHE A 423 -6.91 -14.10 10.98
CA PHE A 423 -6.51 -14.70 9.70
C PHE A 423 -5.08 -14.31 9.29
N MET A 424 -4.72 -13.03 9.39
CA MET A 424 -3.36 -12.57 9.11
C MET A 424 -2.33 -13.26 10.02
N LEU A 425 -2.63 -13.34 11.32
CA LEU A 425 -1.74 -13.97 12.31
C LEU A 425 -1.60 -15.48 12.11
N HIS A 426 -2.63 -16.15 11.60
CA HIS A 426 -2.58 -17.58 11.29
C HIS A 426 -1.56 -17.90 10.18
N ASN A 427 -1.45 -17.01 9.18
CA ASN A 427 -0.54 -17.17 8.05
C ASN A 427 0.85 -16.56 8.29
N LEU A 428 1.09 -15.96 9.46
CA LEU A 428 2.33 -15.25 9.73
C LEU A 428 3.45 -16.21 10.18
N SER A 429 4.47 -16.39 9.33
CA SER A 429 5.72 -17.02 9.75
C SER A 429 6.61 -16.07 10.57
N GLN A 430 7.12 -16.55 11.69
CA GLN A 430 8.13 -15.85 12.51
C GLN A 430 9.55 -15.96 11.92
N THR A 431 9.73 -16.81 10.91
CA THR A 431 11.00 -17.08 10.24
C THR A 431 10.84 -16.89 8.74
N PRO A 432 10.55 -15.67 8.26
CA PRO A 432 10.29 -15.45 6.85
C PRO A 432 11.55 -15.70 6.03
N MET A 433 11.32 -16.27 4.85
CA MET A 433 12.36 -16.58 3.88
C MET A 433 12.59 -15.40 2.93
N ASN A 434 13.65 -15.49 2.13
CA ASN A 434 13.91 -14.50 1.10
C ASN A 434 12.78 -14.52 0.06
N LEU A 435 12.33 -13.32 -0.31
CA LEU A 435 11.36 -13.10 -1.39
C LEU A 435 12.09 -12.48 -2.57
N TYR A 436 11.83 -12.99 -3.77
CA TYR A 436 12.39 -12.49 -5.00
C TYR A 436 11.27 -12.02 -5.91
N LEU A 437 11.39 -10.80 -6.46
CA LEU A 437 10.43 -10.22 -7.39
C LEU A 437 11.11 -10.02 -8.74
N THR A 438 10.49 -10.46 -9.82
CA THR A 438 10.98 -10.24 -11.18
C THR A 438 9.81 -9.98 -12.14
N ARG A 439 10.04 -9.12 -13.12
CA ARG A 439 9.14 -9.01 -14.28
C ARG A 439 9.34 -10.21 -15.20
N ALA A 440 8.35 -10.47 -16.05
CA ALA A 440 8.55 -11.34 -17.21
C ALA A 440 9.68 -10.82 -18.10
N GLY A 441 10.32 -11.72 -18.85
CA GLY A 441 11.27 -11.34 -19.89
C GLY A 441 10.62 -10.46 -20.96
N GLU A 442 11.45 -9.77 -21.74
CA GLU A 442 11.02 -8.93 -22.86
C GLU A 442 10.10 -9.71 -23.84
N TYR A 443 8.99 -9.08 -24.24
CA TYR A 443 7.94 -9.68 -25.08
C TYR A 443 7.53 -8.76 -26.24
N VAL A 444 6.86 -9.33 -27.24
CA VAL A 444 6.60 -8.63 -28.51
C VAL A 444 5.68 -7.41 -28.37
N ASP A 445 4.64 -7.49 -27.55
CA ASP A 445 3.70 -6.36 -27.35
C ASP A 445 4.39 -5.16 -26.68
N LEU A 446 5.35 -5.42 -25.78
CA LEU A 446 6.17 -4.38 -25.15
C LEU A 446 6.99 -3.59 -26.18
N LEU A 447 7.61 -4.29 -27.13
CA LEU A 447 8.42 -3.64 -28.18
C LEU A 447 7.57 -2.84 -29.18
N ASN A 448 6.28 -3.16 -29.28
CA ASN A 448 5.35 -2.46 -30.16
C ASN A 448 4.57 -1.37 -29.42
N ASP A 449 4.92 -1.02 -28.17
CA ASP A 449 4.20 -0.05 -27.33
C ASP A 449 2.70 -0.34 -27.21
N ARG A 450 2.33 -1.63 -27.14
CA ARG A 450 0.94 -2.03 -26.90
C ARG A 450 0.65 -2.09 -25.40
N ILE A 451 -0.50 -1.57 -25.00
CA ILE A 451 -0.99 -1.64 -23.63
C ILE A 451 -1.49 -3.07 -23.35
N GLY A 452 -1.02 -3.67 -22.26
CA GLY A 452 -1.38 -5.04 -21.88
C GLY A 452 -0.95 -6.08 -22.92
N GLY A 453 -1.89 -6.92 -23.34
CA GLY A 453 -1.70 -7.96 -24.34
C GLY A 453 -1.18 -9.28 -23.75
N ASN A 454 -1.00 -10.28 -24.63
CA ASN A 454 -0.59 -11.63 -24.23
C ASN A 454 0.35 -12.30 -25.26
N SER A 455 1.28 -11.52 -25.80
CA SER A 455 2.28 -12.00 -26.76
C SER A 455 3.36 -12.88 -26.15
N ARG A 456 4.19 -13.43 -27.05
CA ARG A 456 5.32 -14.33 -26.75
C ARG A 456 6.56 -13.52 -26.37
N LEU A 457 7.49 -14.17 -25.67
CA LEU A 457 8.83 -13.64 -25.40
C LEU A 457 9.65 -13.45 -26.68
N THR A 458 10.47 -12.39 -26.68
CA THR A 458 11.50 -12.14 -27.69
C THR A 458 12.71 -13.06 -27.49
N LYS A 459 13.70 -13.00 -28.38
CA LYS A 459 14.97 -13.71 -28.18
C LYS A 459 15.67 -13.24 -26.90
N ARG A 460 15.67 -11.93 -26.63
CA ARG A 460 16.22 -11.33 -25.41
C ARG A 460 15.47 -11.79 -24.17
N GLY A 461 14.14 -11.83 -24.20
CA GLY A 461 13.34 -12.37 -23.09
C GLY A 461 13.61 -13.86 -22.79
N ARG A 462 13.94 -14.67 -23.80
CA ARG A 462 14.38 -16.06 -23.60
C ARG A 462 15.76 -16.14 -22.96
N ALA A 463 16.70 -15.32 -23.42
CA ALA A 463 18.03 -15.22 -22.81
C ALA A 463 17.94 -14.77 -21.34
N TYR A 464 17.03 -13.84 -21.01
CA TYR A 464 16.72 -13.48 -19.62
C TYR A 464 16.26 -14.65 -18.77
N SER A 465 15.39 -15.51 -19.31
CA SER A 465 14.92 -16.70 -18.58
C SER A 465 16.07 -17.66 -18.21
N ARG A 466 17.11 -17.73 -19.05
CA ARG A 466 18.33 -18.51 -18.76
C ARG A 466 19.25 -17.82 -17.76
N ALA A 467 19.49 -16.52 -17.92
CA ALA A 467 20.27 -15.74 -16.95
C ALA A 467 19.67 -15.83 -15.54
N LEU A 468 18.34 -15.81 -15.45
CA LEU A 468 17.60 -15.98 -14.20
C LEU A 468 17.84 -17.38 -13.59
N PHE A 469 17.91 -18.43 -14.41
CA PHE A 469 18.27 -19.77 -13.95
C PHE A 469 19.70 -19.82 -13.38
N ASP A 470 20.67 -19.25 -14.10
CA ASP A 470 22.07 -19.22 -13.66
C ASP A 470 22.23 -18.46 -12.33
N TYR A 471 21.50 -17.35 -12.17
CA TYR A 471 21.47 -16.61 -10.91
C TYR A 471 20.95 -17.47 -9.74
N PHE A 472 19.78 -18.11 -9.90
CA PHE A 472 19.18 -18.92 -8.82
C PHE A 472 19.93 -20.23 -8.54
N GLN A 473 20.66 -20.76 -9.52
CA GLN A 473 21.54 -21.92 -9.31
C GLN A 473 22.69 -21.60 -8.36
N ASN A 474 23.18 -20.35 -8.38
CA ASN A 474 24.26 -19.89 -7.49
C ASN A 474 23.74 -19.38 -6.14
N GLU A 475 22.57 -18.73 -6.15
CA GLU A 475 21.99 -18.10 -4.95
C GLU A 475 21.34 -19.11 -3.99
N ILE A 476 20.67 -20.14 -4.51
CA ILE A 476 19.91 -21.09 -3.68
C ILE A 476 20.72 -22.37 -3.47
N PRO A 477 21.00 -22.76 -2.20
CA PRO A 477 21.65 -24.03 -1.90
C PRO A 477 20.86 -25.19 -2.50
N SER A 478 21.56 -26.17 -3.06
CA SER A 478 20.94 -27.33 -3.72
C SER A 478 20.07 -28.21 -2.81
N THR A 479 20.21 -28.05 -1.48
CA THR A 479 19.39 -28.71 -0.46
C THR A 479 18.01 -28.06 -0.28
N MET A 480 17.80 -26.87 -0.83
CA MET A 480 16.61 -26.06 -0.61
C MET A 480 15.71 -26.01 -1.85
N ALA A 481 14.40 -26.08 -1.64
CA ALA A 481 13.43 -25.91 -2.71
C ALA A 481 13.09 -24.41 -2.90
N LEU A 482 12.89 -23.99 -4.16
CA LEU A 482 12.40 -22.66 -4.54
C LEU A 482 10.93 -22.76 -4.94
N THR A 483 10.06 -21.96 -4.34
CA THR A 483 8.68 -21.82 -4.81
C THR A 483 8.63 -20.70 -5.84
N VAL A 484 8.12 -20.97 -7.04
CA VAL A 484 7.95 -19.99 -8.11
C VAL A 484 6.46 -19.72 -8.28
N MET A 485 6.00 -18.53 -7.94
CA MET A 485 4.64 -18.04 -8.19
C MET A 485 4.64 -17.21 -9.47
N THR A 486 3.84 -17.59 -10.46
CA THR A 486 3.80 -16.89 -11.74
C THR A 486 2.38 -16.57 -12.16
N SER A 487 2.22 -15.49 -12.92
CA SER A 487 0.97 -15.22 -13.61
C SER A 487 0.68 -16.26 -14.70
N CYS A 488 -0.59 -16.32 -15.12
CA CYS A 488 -1.08 -17.15 -16.21
C CYS A 488 -0.85 -16.52 -17.59
N ALA A 489 -0.43 -15.25 -17.64
CA ALA A 489 -0.02 -14.59 -18.86
C ALA A 489 1.11 -15.36 -19.58
N LYS A 490 1.01 -15.43 -20.91
CA LYS A 490 1.94 -16.15 -21.79
C LYS A 490 3.39 -15.72 -21.60
N ARG A 491 3.63 -14.42 -21.38
CA ARG A 491 4.98 -13.87 -21.13
C ARG A 491 5.61 -14.42 -19.84
N CYS A 492 4.84 -14.47 -18.74
CA CYS A 492 5.31 -15.00 -17.46
C CYS A 492 5.46 -16.52 -17.51
N THR A 493 4.46 -17.22 -18.04
CA THR A 493 4.49 -18.68 -18.20
C THR A 493 5.66 -19.12 -19.07
N GLN A 494 5.96 -18.43 -20.18
CA GLN A 494 7.13 -18.73 -21.00
C GLN A 494 8.45 -18.44 -20.27
N THR A 495 8.51 -17.36 -19.48
CA THR A 495 9.72 -17.04 -18.70
C THR A 495 10.04 -18.17 -17.74
N VAL A 496 9.03 -18.66 -17.02
CA VAL A 496 9.18 -19.78 -16.09
C VAL A 496 9.37 -21.12 -16.79
N HIS A 497 8.75 -21.32 -17.95
CA HIS A 497 8.93 -22.54 -18.75
C HIS A 497 10.38 -22.69 -19.20
N TYR A 498 10.99 -21.65 -19.78
CA TYR A 498 12.40 -21.71 -20.20
C TYR A 498 13.34 -21.86 -19.00
N PHE A 499 13.06 -21.20 -17.89
CA PHE A 499 13.76 -21.41 -16.63
C PHE A 499 13.70 -22.89 -16.16
N ALA A 500 12.52 -23.52 -16.24
CA ALA A 500 12.34 -24.91 -15.86
C ALA A 500 12.97 -25.89 -16.87
N GLU A 501 12.96 -25.57 -18.18
CA GLU A 501 13.65 -26.36 -19.20
C GLU A 501 15.17 -26.38 -18.98
N GLU A 502 15.79 -25.23 -18.65
CA GLU A 502 17.22 -25.17 -18.33
C GLU A 502 17.55 -26.03 -17.10
N SER A 503 16.68 -26.04 -16.10
CA SER A 503 16.79 -26.94 -14.94
C SER A 503 16.83 -28.41 -15.37
N ILE A 504 15.99 -28.82 -16.32
CA ILE A 504 15.94 -30.21 -16.82
C ILE A 504 17.19 -30.55 -17.63
N LYS A 505 17.62 -29.66 -18.55
CA LYS A 505 18.81 -29.89 -19.40
C LYS A 505 20.08 -30.09 -18.58
N ARG A 506 20.20 -29.38 -17.45
CA ARG A 506 21.39 -29.44 -16.58
C ARG A 506 21.26 -30.43 -15.42
N ARG A 507 20.18 -31.22 -15.35
CA ARG A 507 20.15 -32.36 -14.42
C ARG A 507 21.16 -33.40 -14.89
N PRO A 508 22.04 -33.89 -14.01
CA PRO A 508 22.91 -35.00 -14.36
C PRO A 508 22.05 -36.19 -14.77
N THR A 509 22.32 -36.75 -15.94
CA THR A 509 21.79 -38.06 -16.35
C THR A 509 22.12 -39.09 -15.27
N PRO A 510 21.25 -40.08 -15.00
CA PRO A 510 21.57 -41.14 -14.05
C PRO A 510 22.91 -41.77 -14.44
N PRO A 511 23.78 -42.10 -13.47
CA PRO A 511 25.18 -42.40 -13.75
C PRO A 511 25.27 -43.65 -14.61
N THR A 512 25.62 -43.51 -15.89
CA THR A 512 26.45 -44.51 -16.54
C THR A 512 27.82 -44.44 -15.87
N ALA A 513 28.22 -45.54 -15.25
CA ALA A 513 29.42 -45.66 -14.44
C ALA A 513 30.67 -45.13 -15.15
N SER A 514 31.10 -43.92 -14.81
CA SER A 514 32.50 -43.44 -14.71
C SER A 514 32.57 -41.92 -14.88
N GLY A 515 32.74 -41.20 -13.77
CA GLY A 515 33.08 -39.78 -13.77
C GLY A 515 32.53 -39.05 -12.53
N PRO A 516 33.33 -38.23 -11.82
CA PRO A 516 32.80 -37.39 -10.76
C PRO A 516 31.82 -36.38 -11.36
N ALA A 517 30.63 -36.26 -10.78
CA ALA A 517 29.63 -35.29 -11.20
C ALA A 517 30.11 -33.87 -10.83
N GLU A 518 30.82 -33.21 -11.74
CA GLU A 518 31.17 -31.78 -11.61
C GLU A 518 29.95 -30.92 -11.94
N GLY A 519 29.26 -30.45 -10.89
CA GLY A 519 28.20 -29.46 -11.00
C GLY A 519 27.24 -29.49 -9.81
N ASN A 520 26.91 -28.32 -9.25
CA ASN A 520 25.86 -28.20 -8.23
C ASN A 520 24.52 -28.67 -8.84
N PRO A 521 23.78 -29.60 -8.19
CA PRO A 521 22.51 -30.06 -8.72
C PRO A 521 21.54 -28.90 -8.84
N PRO A 522 20.71 -28.86 -9.91
CA PRO A 522 19.84 -27.73 -10.17
C PRO A 522 18.80 -27.54 -9.05
N PRO A 523 18.40 -26.30 -8.75
CA PRO A 523 17.49 -26.01 -7.65
C PRO A 523 16.14 -26.72 -7.85
N ARG A 524 15.61 -27.33 -6.78
CA ARG A 524 14.31 -28.01 -6.81
C ARG A 524 13.20 -26.96 -6.85
N CYS A 525 12.69 -26.66 -8.04
CA CYS A 525 11.69 -25.62 -8.23
C CYS A 525 10.26 -26.21 -8.18
N ARG A 526 9.38 -25.58 -7.39
CA ARG A 526 7.93 -25.84 -7.37
C ARG A 526 7.22 -24.65 -8.01
N VAL A 527 6.69 -24.83 -9.22
CA VAL A 527 6.01 -23.77 -9.96
C VAL A 527 4.50 -23.79 -9.70
N LEU A 528 3.93 -22.62 -9.40
CA LEU A 528 2.51 -22.39 -9.15
C LEU A 528 2.02 -21.26 -10.07
N TYR A 529 0.89 -21.47 -10.73
CA TYR A 529 0.29 -20.52 -11.68
C TYR A 529 -0.96 -19.90 -11.06
N PHE A 530 -1.01 -18.56 -11.06
CA PHE A 530 -2.10 -17.80 -10.43
C PHE A 530 -2.70 -16.79 -11.40
N PRO A 531 -3.99 -16.92 -11.77
CA PRO A 531 -4.69 -15.92 -12.57
C PRO A 531 -4.75 -14.56 -11.88
N THR A 532 -4.82 -14.56 -10.54
CA THR A 532 -4.81 -13.35 -9.73
C THR A 532 -3.49 -12.58 -9.79
N LEU A 533 -2.41 -13.18 -10.33
CA LEU A 533 -1.13 -12.50 -10.63
C LEU A 533 -1.02 -11.98 -12.07
N ASP A 534 -2.07 -12.07 -12.89
CA ASP A 534 -2.09 -11.50 -14.26
C ASP A 534 -2.00 -9.96 -14.24
N ASP A 535 -1.82 -9.34 -15.39
CA ASP A 535 -1.72 -7.88 -15.45
C ASP A 535 -3.03 -7.21 -15.03
N ILE A 536 -2.99 -5.89 -14.84
CA ILE A 536 -4.22 -5.12 -14.70
C ILE A 536 -5.05 -5.27 -15.98
N ASN A 537 -6.35 -5.44 -15.85
CA ASN A 537 -7.24 -5.44 -17.00
C ASN A 537 -7.44 -4.00 -17.50
N HIS A 538 -6.94 -3.69 -18.70
CA HIS A 538 -7.08 -2.34 -19.29
C HIS A 538 -8.41 -2.15 -20.03
N GLY A 539 -9.31 -3.14 -19.98
CA GLY A 539 -10.65 -3.09 -20.56
C GLY A 539 -10.63 -2.79 -22.06
N ASP A 540 -11.28 -1.70 -22.47
CA ASP A 540 -11.37 -1.32 -23.89
C ASP A 540 -10.00 -0.99 -24.50
N CYS A 541 -9.01 -0.65 -23.67
CA CYS A 541 -7.65 -0.28 -24.11
C CYS A 541 -6.73 -1.50 -24.29
N GLU A 542 -7.17 -2.71 -23.96
CA GLU A 542 -6.35 -3.91 -23.98
C GLU A 542 -5.86 -4.23 -25.41
N GLY A 543 -4.54 -4.37 -25.58
CA GLY A 543 -3.90 -4.68 -26.85
C GLY A 543 -3.79 -3.51 -27.84
N GLN A 544 -4.29 -2.32 -27.52
CA GLN A 544 -4.15 -1.12 -28.36
C GLN A 544 -2.74 -0.53 -28.28
N LEU A 545 -2.32 0.20 -29.32
CA LEU A 545 -1.10 0.99 -29.27
C LEU A 545 -1.30 2.17 -28.31
N LEU A 546 -0.31 2.46 -27.47
CA LEU A 546 -0.37 3.61 -26.57
C LEU A 546 -0.62 4.92 -27.33
N SER A 547 -0.05 5.06 -28.55
CA SER A 547 -0.30 6.20 -29.44
C SER A 547 -1.76 6.36 -29.84
N ASP A 548 -2.47 5.25 -30.03
CA ASP A 548 -3.87 5.26 -30.46
C ASP A 548 -4.78 5.61 -29.30
N VAL A 549 -4.52 5.04 -28.11
CA VAL A 549 -5.26 5.39 -26.87
C VAL A 549 -5.05 6.85 -26.50
N LEU A 550 -3.85 7.40 -26.69
CA LEU A 550 -3.56 8.83 -26.51
C LEU A 550 -4.41 9.72 -27.44
N ARG A 551 -4.78 9.23 -28.61
CA ARG A 551 -5.60 9.98 -29.58
C ARG A 551 -7.09 9.78 -29.35
N THR A 552 -7.52 8.59 -28.98
CA THR A 552 -8.95 8.25 -28.81
C THR A 552 -9.49 8.65 -27.45
N MET A 553 -8.68 8.61 -26.39
CA MET A 553 -9.11 8.82 -24.99
C MET A 553 -8.14 9.70 -24.16
N PRO A 554 -7.88 10.95 -24.57
CA PRO A 554 -6.93 11.83 -23.86
C PRO A 554 -7.39 12.18 -22.44
N ASN A 555 -8.68 12.42 -22.23
CA ASN A 555 -9.24 12.80 -20.93
C ASN A 555 -9.11 11.66 -19.89
N THR A 556 -9.33 10.42 -20.32
CA THR A 556 -9.16 9.23 -19.47
C THR A 556 -7.71 9.11 -19.00
N LEU A 557 -6.75 9.27 -19.91
CA LEU A 557 -5.33 9.19 -19.56
C LEU A 557 -4.88 10.36 -18.68
N GLN A 558 -5.44 11.56 -18.86
CA GLN A 558 -5.19 12.69 -17.95
C GLN A 558 -5.74 12.39 -16.55
N SER A 559 -6.93 11.83 -16.45
CA SER A 559 -7.54 11.44 -15.18
C SER A 559 -6.71 10.36 -14.47
N MET A 560 -6.21 9.37 -15.22
CA MET A 560 -5.30 8.35 -14.70
C MET A 560 -3.94 8.91 -14.26
N LYS A 561 -3.43 9.93 -14.95
CA LYS A 561 -2.20 10.60 -14.52
C LYS A 561 -2.42 11.41 -13.23
N ALA A 562 -3.61 12.01 -13.08
CA ALA A 562 -3.98 12.77 -11.89
C ALA A 562 -4.18 11.84 -10.68
N ASP A 563 -4.89 10.73 -10.86
CA ASP A 563 -5.09 9.71 -9.82
C ASP A 563 -4.85 8.29 -10.37
N PRO A 564 -3.60 7.80 -10.33
CA PRO A 564 -3.25 6.47 -10.81
C PRO A 564 -3.86 5.33 -9.99
N TYR A 565 -4.28 5.59 -8.75
CA TYR A 565 -4.61 4.52 -7.81
C TYR A 565 -6.10 4.17 -7.83
N TYR A 566 -6.98 5.17 -7.82
CA TYR A 566 -8.43 4.94 -7.79
C TYR A 566 -9.08 4.98 -9.18
N THR A 567 -8.47 5.65 -10.16
CA THR A 567 -9.05 5.73 -11.51
C THR A 567 -9.00 4.36 -12.19
N ALA A 568 -10.16 3.85 -12.58
CA ALA A 568 -10.27 2.59 -13.32
C ALA A 568 -10.06 2.79 -14.81
N TRP A 569 -9.53 1.75 -15.48
CA TRP A 569 -9.58 1.67 -16.94
C TRP A 569 -11.02 1.56 -17.45
N PRO A 570 -11.35 2.11 -18.63
CA PRO A 570 -12.68 1.95 -19.23
C PRO A 570 -13.01 0.46 -19.40
N ASN A 571 -14.08 -0.01 -18.75
CA ASN A 571 -14.45 -1.44 -18.65
C ASN A 571 -13.31 -2.35 -18.12
N GLY A 572 -12.39 -1.77 -17.36
CA GLY A 572 -11.23 -2.46 -16.79
C GLY A 572 -11.16 -2.31 -15.26
N GLU A 573 -9.98 -2.55 -14.72
CA GLU A 573 -9.71 -2.50 -13.27
C GLU A 573 -9.02 -1.19 -12.87
N CYS A 574 -9.10 -0.82 -11.59
CA CYS A 574 -8.19 0.17 -10.99
C CYS A 574 -7.12 -0.52 -10.12
N ILE A 575 -6.01 0.18 -9.86
CA ILE A 575 -4.90 -0.38 -9.05
C ILE A 575 -5.36 -0.71 -7.63
N HIS A 576 -6.22 0.12 -7.03
CA HIS A 576 -6.81 -0.13 -5.72
C HIS A 576 -7.57 -1.47 -5.65
N GLN A 577 -8.39 -1.78 -6.66
CA GLN A 577 -9.11 -3.05 -6.74
C GLN A 577 -8.14 -4.22 -6.84
N VAL A 578 -7.11 -4.12 -7.69
CA VAL A 578 -6.10 -5.18 -7.87
C VAL A 578 -5.36 -5.45 -6.55
N PHE A 579 -4.95 -4.40 -5.83
CA PHE A 579 -4.20 -4.56 -4.60
C PHE A 579 -5.06 -5.23 -3.51
N ASN A 580 -6.26 -4.71 -3.25
CA ASN A 580 -7.10 -5.23 -2.17
C ASN A 580 -7.72 -6.60 -2.46
N SER A 581 -8.18 -6.84 -3.70
CA SER A 581 -8.90 -8.08 -4.02
C SER A 581 -8.01 -9.23 -4.48
N ARG A 582 -6.86 -8.93 -5.13
CA ARG A 582 -6.02 -9.94 -5.77
C ARG A 582 -4.70 -10.17 -5.06
N LEU A 583 -4.03 -9.13 -4.53
CA LEU A 583 -2.71 -9.29 -3.92
C LEU A 583 -2.74 -9.77 -2.47
N GLU A 584 -3.77 -9.43 -1.71
CA GLU A 584 -3.85 -9.82 -0.29
C GLU A 584 -3.71 -11.33 -0.05
N PRO A 585 -4.40 -12.23 -0.77
CA PRO A 585 -4.19 -13.67 -0.63
C PRO A 585 -2.74 -14.09 -0.87
N HIS A 586 -2.08 -13.52 -1.89
CA HIS A 586 -0.69 -13.82 -2.22
C HIS A 586 0.28 -13.33 -1.14
N ILE A 587 -0.01 -12.18 -0.53
CA ILE A 587 0.76 -11.67 0.60
C ILE A 587 0.75 -12.70 1.74
N HIS A 588 -0.41 -13.27 2.05
CA HIS A 588 -0.52 -14.32 3.06
C HIS A 588 0.19 -15.62 2.67
N ASP A 589 0.07 -16.07 1.41
CA ASP A 589 0.78 -17.25 0.92
C ASP A 589 2.31 -17.07 1.00
N ILE A 590 2.82 -15.89 0.64
CA ILE A 590 4.23 -15.54 0.76
C ILE A 590 4.68 -15.50 2.23
N GLN A 591 3.86 -14.95 3.11
CA GLN A 591 4.15 -14.90 4.55
C GLN A 591 4.15 -16.28 5.22
N ALA A 592 3.31 -17.20 4.74
CA ALA A 592 3.21 -18.57 5.24
C ALA A 592 4.30 -19.49 4.66
N SER A 593 4.95 -19.09 3.56
CA SER A 593 5.95 -19.92 2.88
C SER A 593 7.16 -20.23 3.78
N THR A 594 7.50 -21.51 3.84
CA THR A 594 8.71 -22.03 4.51
C THR A 594 9.92 -22.12 3.58
N THR A 595 9.72 -21.87 2.29
CA THR A 595 10.76 -21.82 1.25
C THR A 595 10.89 -20.41 0.68
N PRO A 596 12.03 -20.06 0.07
CA PRO A 596 12.17 -18.80 -0.64
C PRO A 596 11.17 -18.78 -1.80
N VAL A 597 10.60 -17.61 -2.06
CA VAL A 597 9.56 -17.43 -3.07
C VAL A 597 10.06 -16.51 -4.16
N LEU A 598 9.98 -16.94 -5.42
CA LEU A 598 10.15 -16.11 -6.60
C LEU A 598 8.78 -15.77 -7.18
N VAL A 599 8.46 -14.49 -7.29
CA VAL A 599 7.23 -14.01 -7.93
C VAL A 599 7.59 -13.43 -9.30
N THR A 600 7.07 -14.06 -10.36
CA THR A 600 7.20 -13.61 -11.75
C THR A 600 5.86 -13.04 -12.23
N SER A 601 5.76 -11.72 -12.32
CA SER A 601 4.50 -11.03 -12.66
C SER A 601 4.76 -9.72 -13.44
N HIS A 602 3.82 -8.79 -13.38
CA HIS A 602 3.76 -7.53 -14.11
C HIS A 602 4.09 -6.35 -13.19
N LEU A 603 4.37 -5.18 -13.78
CA LEU A 603 4.88 -4.02 -13.04
C LEU A 603 3.98 -3.63 -11.86
N HIS A 604 2.69 -3.40 -12.10
CA HIS A 604 1.74 -2.92 -11.09
C HIS A 604 1.63 -3.88 -9.89
N LEU A 605 1.58 -5.19 -10.14
CA LEU A 605 1.45 -6.19 -9.08
C LEU A 605 2.74 -6.33 -8.28
N LEU A 606 3.89 -6.28 -8.94
CA LEU A 606 5.18 -6.31 -8.28
C LEU A 606 5.42 -5.03 -7.46
N GLN A 607 4.97 -3.87 -7.94
CA GLN A 607 4.97 -2.61 -7.17
C GLN A 607 4.10 -2.74 -5.91
N GLY A 608 2.92 -3.36 -6.01
CA GLY A 608 2.06 -3.66 -4.86
C GLY A 608 2.76 -4.56 -3.84
N LEU A 609 3.34 -5.69 -4.27
CA LEU A 609 4.10 -6.59 -3.40
C LEU A 609 5.33 -5.91 -2.79
N TYR A 610 6.06 -5.11 -3.56
CA TYR A 610 7.20 -4.33 -3.08
C TYR A 610 6.75 -3.35 -2.00
N SER A 611 5.67 -2.60 -2.22
CA SER A 611 5.15 -1.61 -1.26
C SER A 611 4.75 -2.24 0.07
N TYR A 612 4.27 -3.49 0.05
CA TYR A 612 3.92 -4.23 1.26
C TYR A 612 5.15 -4.76 2.00
N PHE A 613 6.07 -5.39 1.26
CA PHE A 613 7.17 -6.13 1.87
C PHE A 613 8.40 -5.30 2.18
N VAL A 614 8.69 -4.23 1.44
CA VAL A 614 9.90 -3.43 1.63
C VAL A 614 9.63 -2.30 2.61
N THR A 615 10.57 -2.09 3.52
CA THR A 615 10.49 -1.04 4.55
C THR A 615 11.70 -0.15 4.51
N ASP A 616 11.46 1.17 4.47
CA ASP A 616 12.50 2.19 4.60
C ASP A 616 12.38 2.84 6.00
N GLY A 617 13.09 2.25 6.97
CA GLY A 617 12.95 2.62 8.39
C GLY A 617 11.54 2.37 8.93
N ASP A 618 10.94 3.40 9.54
CA ASP A 618 9.57 3.36 10.06
C ASP A 618 8.50 3.68 9.00
N ASN A 619 8.92 4.22 7.85
CA ASN A 619 8.04 4.67 6.79
C ASN A 619 7.62 3.48 5.91
N VAL A 620 6.33 3.17 5.94
CA VAL A 620 5.71 2.22 5.02
C VAL A 620 5.29 2.99 3.78
N VAL A 621 5.66 2.49 2.60
CA VAL A 621 5.20 3.08 1.34
C VAL A 621 3.70 2.85 1.25
N ALA A 622 2.93 3.93 1.30
CA ALA A 622 1.49 3.85 1.10
C ALA A 622 1.21 3.19 -0.26
N PRO A 623 0.24 2.28 -0.37
CA PRO A 623 -0.05 1.60 -1.64
C PRO A 623 -0.39 2.57 -2.78
N GLN A 624 -0.99 3.71 -2.44
CA GLN A 624 -1.25 4.82 -3.37
C GLN A 624 0.03 5.37 -4.03
N ASN A 625 1.17 5.29 -3.35
CA ASN A 625 2.46 5.74 -3.85
C ASN A 625 3.27 4.61 -4.52
N ALA A 626 2.72 3.39 -4.62
CA ALA A 626 3.45 2.24 -5.15
C ALA A 626 3.86 2.43 -6.63
N PHE A 627 3.11 3.23 -7.40
CA PHE A 627 3.44 3.56 -8.80
C PHE A 627 4.80 4.26 -8.96
N LYS A 628 5.33 4.89 -7.90
CA LYS A 628 6.64 5.55 -7.89
C LYS A 628 7.80 4.56 -7.81
N ILE A 629 7.54 3.30 -7.46
CA ILE A 629 8.56 2.27 -7.36
C ILE A 629 8.92 1.81 -8.77
N ASP A 630 10.16 2.03 -9.17
CA ASP A 630 10.65 1.49 -10.44
C ASP A 630 11.09 0.02 -10.26
N ILE A 631 10.60 -0.83 -11.16
CA ILE A 631 11.00 -2.23 -11.29
C ILE A 631 11.42 -2.42 -12.75
N PRO A 632 12.71 -2.20 -13.05
CA PRO A 632 13.21 -2.30 -14.41
C PRO A 632 13.13 -3.74 -14.95
N PHE A 633 13.12 -3.86 -16.28
CA PHE A 633 13.27 -5.17 -16.93
C PHE A 633 14.66 -5.76 -16.67
N GLU A 634 14.77 -7.08 -16.74
CA GLU A 634 16.04 -7.80 -16.53
C GLU A 634 16.64 -7.66 -15.13
N HIS A 635 15.83 -7.31 -14.14
CA HIS A 635 16.24 -7.19 -12.75
C HIS A 635 15.50 -8.18 -11.85
N VAL A 636 16.24 -8.71 -10.87
CA VAL A 636 15.70 -9.48 -9.75
C VAL A 636 15.81 -8.62 -8.50
N ILE A 637 14.69 -8.37 -7.85
CA ILE A 637 14.65 -7.68 -6.55
C ILE A 637 14.66 -8.74 -5.47
N LYS A 638 15.74 -8.80 -4.68
CA LYS A 638 15.89 -9.69 -3.54
C LYS A 638 15.49 -8.97 -2.26
N ILE A 639 14.43 -9.44 -1.61
CA ILE A 639 13.90 -8.90 -0.36
C ILE A 639 14.29 -9.85 0.77
N ARG A 640 15.14 -9.38 1.69
CA ARG A 640 15.63 -10.13 2.86
C ARG A 640 15.30 -9.42 4.16
N MET A 641 15.20 -10.17 5.26
CA MET A 641 15.02 -9.58 6.59
C MET A 641 16.35 -9.07 7.15
N VAL A 642 16.34 -7.85 7.70
CA VAL A 642 17.41 -7.25 8.50
C VAL A 642 16.78 -6.68 9.78
N GLY A 643 17.11 -7.23 10.95
CA GLY A 643 16.42 -6.90 12.22
C GLY A 643 14.92 -7.23 12.18
N VAL A 644 14.07 -6.21 12.21
CA VAL A 644 12.59 -6.32 12.06
C VAL A 644 12.13 -5.85 10.66
N ASN A 645 13.04 -5.27 9.89
CA ASN A 645 12.77 -4.66 8.60
C ASN A 645 13.09 -5.60 7.45
N ARG A 646 12.50 -5.34 6.29
CA ARG A 646 12.75 -6.08 5.05
C ARG A 646 13.36 -5.10 4.07
N VAL A 647 14.55 -5.43 3.59
CA VAL A 647 15.37 -4.58 2.72
C VAL A 647 15.41 -5.21 1.33
N ALA A 648 15.22 -4.38 0.31
CA ALA A 648 15.33 -4.76 -1.10
C ALA A 648 16.73 -4.51 -1.64
N GLU A 649 17.24 -5.47 -2.40
CA GLU A 649 18.49 -5.41 -3.15
C GLU A 649 18.16 -5.61 -4.63
N TYR A 650 18.62 -4.69 -5.49
CA TYR A 650 18.38 -4.73 -6.93
C TYR A 650 19.55 -5.42 -7.63
N ILE A 651 19.25 -6.50 -8.34
CA ILE A 651 20.25 -7.31 -9.02
C ILE A 651 19.98 -7.21 -10.52
N CYS A 652 20.86 -6.52 -11.24
CA CYS A 652 20.79 -6.39 -12.70
C CYS A 652 21.37 -7.64 -13.36
N LEU A 653 20.61 -8.25 -14.28
CA LEU A 653 21.04 -9.40 -15.07
C LEU A 653 21.30 -9.06 -16.54
N SER A 654 21.22 -7.79 -16.94
CA SER A 654 21.37 -7.38 -18.35
C SER A 654 22.71 -7.81 -18.96
N ASP A 655 23.82 -7.71 -18.23
CA ASP A 655 25.14 -8.15 -18.71
C ASP A 655 25.17 -9.66 -18.98
N ALA A 656 24.51 -10.45 -18.13
CA ALA A 656 24.39 -11.89 -18.32
C ALA A 656 23.49 -12.23 -19.51
N VAL A 657 22.42 -11.46 -19.74
CA VAL A 657 21.55 -11.59 -20.92
C VAL A 657 22.34 -11.33 -22.20
N ASP A 658 23.13 -10.26 -22.23
CA ASP A 658 23.95 -9.88 -23.38
C ASP A 658 25.01 -10.95 -23.69
N ALA A 659 25.66 -11.50 -22.66
CA ALA A 659 26.61 -12.60 -22.82
C ALA A 659 25.96 -13.87 -23.42
N ILE A 660 24.76 -14.23 -22.96
CA ILE A 660 24.02 -15.38 -23.49
C ILE A 660 23.63 -15.15 -24.95
N LEU A 661 23.15 -13.94 -25.29
CA LEU A 661 22.80 -13.61 -26.68
C LEU A 661 24.01 -13.65 -27.61
N GLN A 662 25.17 -13.16 -27.17
CA GLN A 662 26.42 -13.25 -27.92
C GLN A 662 26.82 -14.70 -28.17
N SER A 663 26.75 -15.56 -27.16
CA SER A 663 27.06 -16.99 -27.31
C SER A 663 26.13 -17.69 -28.31
N GLU A 664 24.84 -17.39 -28.30
CA GLU A 664 23.88 -17.96 -29.26
C GLU A 664 24.13 -17.46 -30.69
N THR A 665 24.61 -16.23 -30.86
CA THR A 665 24.93 -15.71 -32.19
C THR A 665 26.19 -16.36 -32.73
N GLU A 666 27.23 -16.53 -31.91
CA GLU A 666 28.47 -17.24 -32.27
C GLU A 666 28.24 -18.72 -32.60
N LEU A 667 27.32 -19.40 -31.91
CA LEU A 667 26.92 -20.78 -32.22
C LEU A 667 26.09 -20.91 -33.51
N SER A 668 25.51 -19.82 -34.00
CA SER A 668 24.65 -19.80 -35.19
C SER A 668 25.38 -19.38 -36.48
N THR A 669 26.55 -18.74 -36.35
CA THR A 669 27.48 -18.39 -37.44
C THR A 669 28.49 -19.49 -37.66
#